data_AF-Q3YE56-F1
#
_entry.id   AF-Q3YE56-F1
#
_cell.length_a   1.000
_cell.length_b   1.000
_cell.length_c   1.000
_cell.angle_alpha   90.00
_cell.angle_beta   90.00
_cell.angle_gamma   90.00
#
_symmetry.space_group_name_H-M   'P 1'
#
loop_
_entity.id
_entity.type
_entity.pdbx_description
1 polymer ?
#
loop_
_entity_poly.entity_id
_entity_poly.type
_entity_poly.pdbx_seq_one_letter_code
_entity_poly.pdbx_strand_id
1 'polypeptide(L)'
;DWNNQSIIKAGERQHGIHIKQSDGAGVRTATGTTIKVSGRQAQGVLLENPAAELRFQNGSVTSSGQLFDEGVRRFLGTVTVKAGKLVADHATLANVSDTRDDDGIALYVAGEQAQASIADSTLQGAGGVRVERGANVTVQRSTIVDGGLHIGTLQPLQPEDLPPSRVVLGDTSVTAVPASGAPAAVSVFGANELTVDGGHITGGRAAGVAAMDGAIVHLQRATIRRGDAPAGGAVPGGAVPGGFGPLLDGWYGVDVSDSTVDLAQSIVEAPQLGAAIRAGRGARVTVSGGSLSAPHGNVIETGGGARRFPPPASPLSITLRAGARAQGRALLYRVLPEPVKLTLAGGAQGQGDIVATELPPIPGASSGPLDVALASQARWTGATRAVDSLSIDNATWVMTDNSNVGALRLASDGSVDFQQPAEAGRFKVLMVDTLAGSGLFRMNVFADLGLSDKLVVMRDASGQHRLWVRNSGSEPASANTMLLVQTPRGSAATFTLANKDGKVDIGTYRYRLAANGNGQWSLVGAKAPPAPKPAPQPGPQPGPQPGPQPPQPPQPPQRQPEAPAPQPPAGRELSAAANAAVNTGGVGLASTLWYAESNALSKRLGELRLNPDAGGAWGRGFAQRQQLDNRAGRRFDQKVAGFELGADHAVAVAGGRWHLGGLAGYTRGDRGFTGDGGG
;
A
#
# COMPACT_ATOMS: atom_id res chain seq x y z
N ASP A 1 -48.38 -20.68 -3.09
CA ASP A 1 -49.02 -20.86 -4.42
C ASP A 1 -48.40 -22.03 -5.18
N TRP A 2 -47.08 -22.09 -5.31
CA TRP A 2 -46.37 -23.21 -5.98
C TRP A 2 -45.39 -23.89 -5.01
N ASN A 3 -45.78 -24.99 -4.39
CA ASN A 3 -44.94 -25.69 -3.42
C ASN A 3 -44.48 -27.05 -3.95
N ASN A 4 -43.17 -27.29 -3.94
CA ASN A 4 -42.52 -28.53 -4.38
C ASN A 4 -42.93 -28.99 -5.79
N GLN A 5 -43.18 -28.03 -6.69
CA GLN A 5 -43.61 -28.33 -8.06
C GLN A 5 -42.41 -28.40 -9.01
N SER A 6 -42.55 -29.19 -10.08
CA SER A 6 -41.65 -29.16 -11.22
C SER A 6 -42.37 -28.57 -12.43
N ILE A 7 -42.01 -27.35 -12.81
CA ILE A 7 -42.62 -26.60 -13.91
C ILE A 7 -41.68 -26.68 -15.11
N ILE A 8 -42.12 -27.34 -16.18
CA ILE A 8 -41.34 -27.48 -17.42
C ILE A 8 -42.14 -26.89 -18.59
N LYS A 9 -41.53 -26.00 -19.37
CA LYS A 9 -42.14 -25.35 -20.52
C LYS A 9 -41.19 -25.38 -21.73
N ALA A 10 -41.71 -25.75 -22.89
CA ALA A 10 -40.94 -25.83 -24.13
C ALA A 10 -41.51 -24.97 -25.28
N GLY A 11 -42.74 -24.47 -25.14
CA GLY A 11 -43.37 -23.64 -26.18
C GLY A 11 -42.80 -22.22 -26.22
N GLU A 12 -42.84 -21.60 -27.40
CA GLU A 12 -42.49 -20.19 -27.58
C GLU A 12 -43.34 -19.29 -26.67
N ARG A 13 -42.68 -18.34 -25.99
CA ARG A 13 -43.29 -17.44 -24.98
C ARG A 13 -44.06 -18.15 -23.86
N GLN A 14 -43.85 -19.45 -23.63
CA GLN A 14 -44.44 -20.16 -22.49
C GLN A 14 -43.56 -20.01 -21.25
N HIS A 15 -43.82 -18.96 -20.48
CA HIS A 15 -43.12 -18.69 -19.23
C HIS A 15 -43.40 -19.75 -18.15
N GLY A 16 -42.47 -19.93 -17.22
CA GLY A 16 -42.67 -20.79 -16.05
C GLY A 16 -43.71 -20.20 -15.09
N ILE A 17 -43.38 -19.07 -14.48
CA ILE A 17 -44.31 -18.20 -13.73
C ILE A 17 -44.39 -16.85 -14.44
N HIS A 18 -45.60 -16.44 -14.80
CA HIS A 18 -45.87 -15.10 -15.37
C HIS A 18 -46.93 -14.42 -14.52
N ILE A 19 -46.56 -13.31 -13.87
CA ILE A 19 -47.49 -12.44 -13.13
C ILE A 19 -47.70 -11.19 -13.97
N LYS A 20 -48.88 -11.11 -14.57
CA LYS A 20 -49.28 -10.07 -15.53
C LYS A 20 -49.79 -8.81 -14.82
N GLN A 21 -49.74 -7.69 -15.52
CA GLN A 21 -50.35 -6.43 -15.06
C GLN A 21 -51.84 -6.57 -14.71
N SER A 22 -52.57 -7.42 -15.44
CA SER A 22 -54.00 -7.66 -15.21
C SER A 22 -54.30 -8.56 -14.02
N ASP A 23 -53.30 -9.19 -13.41
CA ASP A 23 -53.50 -10.10 -12.29
C ASP A 23 -53.78 -9.33 -10.99
N GLY A 24 -54.42 -9.99 -10.03
CA GLY A 24 -54.70 -9.41 -8.72
C GLY A 24 -53.43 -9.06 -7.95
N ALA A 25 -53.46 -7.94 -7.23
CA ALA A 25 -52.40 -7.52 -6.30
C ALA A 25 -52.17 -8.54 -5.18
N GLY A 26 -50.97 -8.54 -4.61
CA GLY A 26 -50.65 -9.32 -3.41
C GLY A 26 -49.39 -10.17 -3.51
N VAL A 27 -49.14 -10.92 -2.43
CA VAL A 27 -47.96 -11.77 -2.28
C VAL A 27 -48.24 -13.17 -2.83
N ARG A 28 -47.40 -13.62 -3.75
CA ARG A 28 -47.35 -14.99 -4.28
C ARG A 28 -46.12 -15.71 -3.74
N THR A 29 -46.26 -17.00 -3.48
CA THR A 29 -45.21 -17.81 -2.85
C THR A 29 -44.91 -19.07 -3.64
N ALA A 30 -43.63 -19.32 -3.89
CA ALA A 30 -43.11 -20.54 -4.47
C ALA A 30 -41.98 -21.09 -3.60
N THR A 31 -42.13 -22.31 -3.06
CA THR A 31 -41.13 -22.93 -2.16
C THR A 31 -40.78 -24.32 -2.63
N GLY A 32 -39.49 -24.67 -2.72
CA GLY A 32 -39.06 -26.00 -3.18
C GLY A 32 -39.36 -26.27 -4.66
N THR A 33 -39.74 -25.25 -5.42
CA THR A 33 -40.20 -25.37 -6.80
C THR A 33 -39.04 -25.24 -7.78
N THR A 34 -39.00 -26.12 -8.78
CA THR A 34 -38.01 -26.11 -9.86
C THR A 34 -38.68 -25.71 -11.17
N ILE A 35 -38.14 -24.71 -11.86
CA ILE A 35 -38.64 -24.20 -13.12
C ILE A 35 -37.58 -24.41 -14.20
N LYS A 36 -37.95 -25.06 -15.31
CA LYS A 36 -37.09 -25.24 -16.48
C LYS A 36 -37.82 -24.83 -17.76
N VAL A 37 -37.27 -23.86 -18.49
CA VAL A 37 -37.89 -23.31 -19.70
C VAL A 37 -36.93 -23.36 -20.89
N SER A 38 -37.35 -23.93 -22.00
CA SER A 38 -36.53 -24.04 -23.22
C SER A 38 -37.12 -23.33 -24.43
N GLY A 39 -38.32 -22.76 -24.31
CA GLY A 39 -38.98 -22.05 -25.41
C GLY A 39 -38.27 -20.74 -25.77
N ARG A 40 -38.32 -20.35 -27.06
CA ARG A 40 -37.89 -19.03 -27.51
C ARG A 40 -38.73 -17.94 -26.82
N GLN A 41 -38.08 -16.85 -26.41
CA GLN A 41 -38.68 -15.71 -25.70
C GLN A 41 -39.46 -16.10 -24.43
N ALA A 42 -39.10 -17.22 -23.80
CA ALA A 42 -39.79 -17.73 -22.62
C ALA A 42 -38.87 -17.67 -21.39
N GLN A 43 -39.15 -16.72 -20.50
CA GLN A 43 -38.47 -16.62 -19.20
C GLN A 43 -38.96 -17.69 -18.22
N GLY A 44 -38.10 -18.08 -17.28
CA GLY A 44 -38.51 -18.90 -16.15
C GLY A 44 -39.49 -18.15 -15.25
N VAL A 45 -39.20 -16.89 -14.95
CA VAL A 45 -40.08 -15.99 -14.19
C VAL A 45 -40.17 -14.64 -14.89
N LEU A 46 -41.39 -14.16 -15.12
CA LEU A 46 -41.68 -12.83 -15.64
C LEU A 46 -42.67 -12.11 -14.71
N LEU A 47 -42.24 -10.99 -14.12
CA LEU A 47 -43.02 -10.17 -13.20
C LEU A 47 -43.26 -8.78 -13.78
N GLU A 48 -44.52 -8.45 -14.07
CA GLU A 48 -44.91 -7.20 -14.74
C GLU A 48 -45.96 -6.39 -13.96
N ASN A 49 -46.30 -6.80 -12.73
CA ASN A 49 -47.36 -6.17 -11.94
C ASN A 49 -46.77 -5.36 -10.76
N PRO A 50 -46.94 -4.02 -10.73
CA PRO A 50 -46.36 -3.18 -9.69
C PRO A 50 -46.90 -3.45 -8.28
N ALA A 51 -48.09 -4.06 -8.17
CA ALA A 51 -48.73 -4.38 -6.90
C ALA A 51 -48.52 -5.84 -6.45
N ALA A 52 -47.69 -6.60 -7.17
CA ALA A 52 -47.39 -7.99 -6.86
C ALA A 52 -46.00 -8.17 -6.22
N GLU A 53 -45.92 -9.08 -5.24
CA GLU A 53 -44.67 -9.59 -4.70
C GLU A 53 -44.59 -11.10 -4.96
N LEU A 54 -43.48 -11.60 -5.52
CA LEU A 54 -43.21 -13.03 -5.65
C LEU A 54 -42.08 -13.42 -4.69
N ARG A 55 -42.37 -14.31 -3.74
CA ARG A 55 -41.37 -14.97 -2.89
C ARG A 55 -41.01 -16.32 -3.47
N PHE A 56 -39.75 -16.52 -3.83
CA PHE A 56 -39.22 -17.75 -4.42
C PHE A 56 -38.11 -18.32 -3.53
N GLN A 57 -38.37 -19.45 -2.88
CA GLN A 57 -37.53 -19.98 -1.81
C GLN A 57 -37.10 -21.42 -2.08
N ASN A 58 -35.84 -21.77 -1.77
CA ASN A 58 -35.32 -23.14 -1.87
C ASN A 58 -35.58 -23.80 -3.23
N GLY A 59 -35.48 -23.03 -4.31
CA GLY A 59 -35.90 -23.44 -5.65
C GLY A 59 -34.84 -23.19 -6.71
N SER A 60 -35.10 -23.67 -7.93
CA SER A 60 -34.23 -23.39 -9.08
C SER A 60 -35.04 -22.86 -10.25
N VAL A 61 -34.49 -21.89 -10.98
CA VAL A 61 -35.05 -21.38 -12.23
C VAL A 61 -33.98 -21.46 -13.30
N THR A 62 -34.26 -22.16 -14.39
CA THR A 62 -33.32 -22.30 -15.51
C THR A 62 -34.01 -22.02 -16.84
N SER A 63 -33.37 -21.23 -17.71
CA SER A 63 -33.79 -21.09 -19.10
C SER A 63 -32.67 -21.41 -20.08
N SER A 64 -33.02 -21.90 -21.27
CA SER A 64 -32.07 -22.15 -22.37
C SER A 64 -32.49 -21.55 -23.72
N GLY A 65 -33.73 -21.06 -23.84
CA GLY A 65 -34.20 -20.42 -25.06
C GLY A 65 -33.69 -18.98 -25.17
N GLN A 66 -33.62 -18.47 -26.40
CA GLN A 66 -33.22 -17.09 -26.69
C GLN A 66 -34.22 -16.08 -26.09
N LEU A 67 -33.74 -15.03 -25.42
CA LEU A 67 -34.55 -14.11 -24.61
C LEU A 67 -34.57 -12.66 -25.13
N PHE A 68 -34.29 -12.43 -26.41
CA PHE A 68 -34.44 -11.10 -27.01
C PHE A 68 -35.90 -10.66 -27.05
N ASP A 69 -36.23 -9.54 -26.45
CA ASP A 69 -37.54 -8.90 -26.52
C ASP A 69 -37.54 -7.88 -27.66
N GLU A 70 -38.35 -8.15 -28.69
CA GLU A 70 -38.48 -7.29 -29.89
C GLU A 70 -39.13 -5.94 -29.58
N GLY A 71 -39.96 -5.85 -28.54
CA GLY A 71 -40.69 -4.64 -28.18
C GLY A 71 -39.79 -3.58 -27.57
N VAL A 72 -38.91 -3.98 -26.64
CA VAL A 72 -37.88 -3.08 -26.06
C VAL A 72 -36.54 -3.15 -26.76
N ARG A 73 -36.38 -4.04 -27.76
CA ARG A 73 -35.14 -4.31 -28.50
C ARG A 73 -33.94 -4.59 -27.58
N ARG A 74 -34.17 -5.41 -26.54
CA ARG A 74 -33.17 -5.78 -25.53
C ARG A 74 -33.28 -7.25 -25.19
N PHE A 75 -32.17 -7.88 -24.84
CA PHE A 75 -32.17 -9.19 -24.20
C PHE A 75 -32.68 -9.08 -22.76
N LEU A 76 -33.59 -9.97 -22.39
CA LEU A 76 -34.11 -10.13 -21.03
C LEU A 76 -33.37 -11.24 -20.29
N GLY A 77 -33.72 -11.45 -19.02
CA GLY A 77 -33.12 -12.49 -18.18
C GLY A 77 -34.02 -13.72 -17.99
N THR A 78 -33.43 -14.85 -17.61
CA THR A 78 -34.14 -16.05 -17.14
C THR A 78 -35.20 -15.71 -16.10
N VAL A 79 -34.84 -14.80 -15.18
CA VAL A 79 -35.75 -14.13 -14.27
C VAL A 79 -35.79 -12.65 -14.66
N THR A 80 -36.99 -12.17 -15.00
CA THR A 80 -37.21 -10.80 -15.44
C THR A 80 -38.25 -10.11 -14.57
N VAL A 81 -37.87 -8.96 -14.01
CA VAL A 81 -38.77 -8.09 -13.23
C VAL A 81 -38.88 -6.73 -13.91
N LYS A 82 -40.03 -6.46 -14.53
CA LYS A 82 -40.35 -5.17 -15.17
C LYS A 82 -41.14 -4.24 -14.24
N ALA A 83 -41.94 -4.78 -13.34
CA ALA A 83 -42.64 -4.05 -12.28
C ALA A 83 -43.08 -5.03 -11.19
N GLY A 84 -43.08 -4.60 -9.92
CA GLY A 84 -43.37 -5.44 -8.76
C GLY A 84 -42.09 -5.86 -8.04
N LYS A 85 -42.23 -6.74 -7.05
CA LYS A 85 -41.12 -7.15 -6.18
C LYS A 85 -40.84 -8.66 -6.24
N LEU A 86 -39.60 -9.02 -6.54
CA LEU A 86 -39.10 -10.38 -6.38
C LEU A 86 -38.34 -10.51 -5.05
N VAL A 87 -38.59 -11.58 -4.31
CA VAL A 87 -37.79 -11.98 -3.15
C VAL A 87 -37.31 -13.42 -3.38
N ALA A 88 -36.05 -13.59 -3.74
CA ALA A 88 -35.43 -14.90 -3.94
C ALA A 88 -34.50 -15.26 -2.78
N ASP A 89 -34.66 -16.46 -2.22
CA ASP A 89 -33.92 -16.91 -1.04
C ASP A 89 -33.50 -18.37 -1.21
N HIS A 90 -32.23 -18.69 -0.98
CA HIS A 90 -31.67 -20.03 -1.22
C HIS A 90 -32.01 -20.57 -2.62
N ALA A 91 -31.87 -19.72 -3.65
CA ALA A 91 -32.27 -20.01 -5.02
C ALA A 91 -31.08 -20.21 -5.97
N THR A 92 -31.29 -21.01 -7.02
CA THR A 92 -30.36 -21.11 -8.16
C THR A 92 -31.02 -20.55 -9.40
N LEU A 93 -30.47 -19.45 -9.95
CA LEU A 93 -30.97 -18.79 -11.16
C LEU A 93 -29.93 -18.99 -12.27
N ALA A 94 -30.28 -19.72 -13.32
CA ALA A 94 -29.34 -20.08 -14.37
C ALA A 94 -29.86 -19.79 -15.78
N ASN A 95 -29.09 -19.05 -16.56
CA ASN A 95 -29.25 -19.01 -18.01
C ASN A 95 -28.19 -19.92 -18.65
N VAL A 96 -28.67 -20.97 -19.32
CA VAL A 96 -27.82 -22.00 -19.96
C VAL A 96 -27.98 -22.00 -21.48
N SER A 97 -28.37 -20.86 -22.04
CA SER A 97 -28.45 -20.62 -23.48
C SER A 97 -27.08 -20.65 -24.16
N ASP A 98 -27.06 -20.88 -25.48
CA ASP A 98 -25.86 -20.69 -26.30
C ASP A 98 -25.55 -19.19 -26.40
N THR A 99 -24.33 -18.78 -26.03
CA THR A 99 -23.88 -17.38 -26.05
C THR A 99 -23.83 -16.78 -27.46
N ARG A 100 -23.97 -17.59 -28.51
CA ARG A 100 -24.12 -17.11 -29.90
C ARG A 100 -25.53 -16.61 -30.20
N ASP A 101 -26.53 -17.09 -29.46
CA ASP A 101 -27.94 -16.80 -29.71
C ASP A 101 -28.55 -15.84 -28.68
N ASP A 102 -27.99 -15.81 -27.46
CA ASP A 102 -28.54 -15.08 -26.31
C ASP A 102 -27.44 -14.42 -25.47
N ASP A 103 -27.75 -13.29 -24.82
CA ASP A 103 -26.83 -12.60 -23.91
C ASP A 103 -26.53 -13.43 -22.64
N GLY A 104 -27.31 -14.47 -22.32
CA GLY A 104 -27.06 -15.33 -21.17
C GLY A 104 -27.38 -14.65 -19.83
N ILE A 105 -28.30 -13.69 -19.79
CA ILE A 105 -28.66 -12.94 -18.57
C ILE A 105 -29.46 -13.85 -17.62
N ALA A 106 -29.01 -14.01 -16.38
CA ALA A 106 -29.72 -14.78 -15.35
C ALA A 106 -30.84 -13.97 -14.69
N LEU A 107 -30.55 -12.71 -14.36
CA LEU A 107 -31.49 -11.79 -13.71
C LEU A 107 -31.49 -10.43 -14.40
N TYR A 108 -32.66 -9.99 -14.83
CA TYR A 108 -32.89 -8.68 -15.42
C TYR A 108 -33.96 -7.93 -14.62
N VAL A 109 -33.63 -6.76 -14.07
CA VAL A 109 -34.56 -5.92 -13.30
C VAL A 109 -34.55 -4.52 -13.90
N ALA A 110 -35.68 -4.08 -14.45
CA ALA A 110 -35.74 -2.78 -15.11
C ALA A 110 -37.10 -2.10 -14.91
N GLY A 111 -37.07 -0.84 -14.48
CA GLY A 111 -38.27 -0.01 -14.29
C GLY A 111 -38.35 0.57 -12.87
N GLU A 112 -38.99 1.73 -12.75
CA GLU A 112 -39.10 2.49 -11.49
C GLU A 112 -39.80 1.70 -10.37
N GLN A 113 -40.77 0.85 -10.74
CA GLN A 113 -41.51 0.01 -9.81
C GLN A 113 -40.94 -1.42 -9.73
N ALA A 114 -39.79 -1.69 -10.35
CA ALA A 114 -39.16 -3.00 -10.37
C ALA A 114 -38.19 -3.16 -9.19
N GLN A 115 -38.42 -4.18 -8.37
CA GLN A 115 -37.64 -4.45 -7.18
C GLN A 115 -37.21 -5.92 -7.12
N ALA A 116 -35.99 -6.19 -6.66
CA ALA A 116 -35.54 -7.54 -6.36
C ALA A 116 -34.71 -7.59 -5.07
N SER A 117 -34.97 -8.58 -4.23
CA SER A 117 -34.15 -8.93 -3.06
C SER A 117 -33.70 -10.36 -3.20
N ILE A 118 -32.40 -10.58 -3.33
CA ILE A 118 -31.78 -11.89 -3.54
C ILE A 118 -30.91 -12.21 -2.33
N ALA A 119 -31.13 -13.35 -1.69
CA ALA A 119 -30.38 -13.79 -0.52
C ALA A 119 -29.92 -15.24 -0.66
N ASP A 120 -28.69 -15.52 -0.22
CA ASP A 120 -28.15 -16.89 -0.10
C ASP A 120 -28.28 -17.70 -1.42
N SER A 121 -28.14 -17.02 -2.56
CA SER A 121 -28.49 -17.56 -3.89
C SER A 121 -27.31 -17.53 -4.85
N THR A 122 -27.43 -18.30 -5.93
CA THR A 122 -26.44 -18.34 -7.01
C THR A 122 -27.08 -17.89 -8.33
N LEU A 123 -26.39 -17.01 -9.04
CA LEU A 123 -26.82 -16.48 -10.34
C LEU A 123 -25.73 -16.82 -11.37
N GLN A 124 -26.11 -17.59 -12.38
CA GLN A 124 -25.19 -18.12 -13.39
C GLN A 124 -25.71 -17.85 -14.80
N GLY A 125 -24.81 -17.44 -15.68
CA GLY A 125 -25.07 -17.14 -17.08
C GLY A 125 -24.12 -16.06 -17.56
N ALA A 126 -23.67 -16.15 -18.81
CA ALA A 126 -22.67 -15.25 -19.38
C ALA A 126 -23.05 -13.77 -19.34
N GLY A 127 -24.34 -13.42 -19.26
CA GLY A 127 -24.83 -12.05 -19.16
C GLY A 127 -25.09 -11.57 -17.73
N GLY A 128 -24.95 -12.46 -16.75
CA GLY A 128 -24.94 -12.15 -15.33
C GLY A 128 -26.23 -11.49 -14.85
N VAL A 129 -26.08 -10.36 -14.15
CA VAL A 129 -27.18 -9.57 -13.61
C VAL A 129 -27.20 -8.18 -14.25
N ARG A 130 -28.37 -7.76 -14.74
CA ARG A 130 -28.55 -6.43 -15.33
C ARG A 130 -29.66 -5.65 -14.62
N VAL A 131 -29.36 -4.41 -14.24
CA VAL A 131 -30.27 -3.51 -13.50
C VAL A 131 -30.30 -2.13 -14.15
N GLU A 132 -31.48 -1.60 -14.44
CA GLU A 132 -31.59 -0.30 -15.12
C GLU A 132 -32.94 0.39 -14.94
N ARG A 133 -33.08 1.60 -15.52
CA ARG A 133 -34.34 2.36 -15.58
C ARG A 133 -35.01 2.60 -14.22
N GLY A 134 -34.22 2.89 -13.18
CA GLY A 134 -34.74 3.22 -11.84
C GLY A 134 -35.07 2.03 -10.95
N ALA A 135 -34.64 0.82 -11.34
CA ALA A 135 -34.84 -0.38 -10.56
C ALA A 135 -34.06 -0.37 -9.23
N ASN A 136 -34.60 -1.06 -8.23
CA ASN A 136 -33.97 -1.22 -6.91
C ASN A 136 -33.65 -2.70 -6.64
N VAL A 137 -32.38 -3.03 -6.42
CA VAL A 137 -31.94 -4.41 -6.21
C VAL A 137 -31.06 -4.54 -4.97
N THR A 138 -31.35 -5.52 -4.12
CA THR A 138 -30.49 -5.93 -3.01
C THR A 138 -30.06 -7.36 -3.22
N VAL A 139 -28.76 -7.64 -3.07
CA VAL A 139 -28.19 -8.99 -3.16
C VAL A 139 -27.33 -9.25 -1.93
N GLN A 140 -27.60 -10.32 -1.19
CA GLN A 140 -26.93 -10.65 0.07
C GLN A 140 -26.41 -12.08 0.08
N ARG A 141 -25.18 -12.28 0.58
CA ARG A 141 -24.56 -13.61 0.77
C ARG A 141 -24.70 -14.53 -0.45
N SER A 142 -24.62 -13.95 -1.64
CA SER A 142 -24.90 -14.62 -2.90
C SER A 142 -23.65 -14.67 -3.78
N THR A 143 -23.76 -15.33 -4.93
CA THR A 143 -22.68 -15.37 -5.93
C THR A 143 -23.23 -15.10 -7.32
N ILE A 144 -22.68 -14.07 -7.98
CA ILE A 144 -22.80 -13.90 -9.43
C ILE A 144 -21.58 -14.59 -10.04
N VAL A 145 -21.81 -15.73 -10.70
CA VAL A 145 -20.79 -16.75 -10.94
C VAL A 145 -19.84 -16.38 -12.09
N ASP A 146 -20.35 -15.77 -13.16
CA ASP A 146 -19.62 -15.73 -14.43
C ASP A 146 -19.91 -14.53 -15.34
N GLY A 147 -21.12 -13.97 -15.31
CA GLY A 147 -21.49 -12.88 -16.22
C GLY A 147 -21.27 -11.45 -15.72
N GLY A 148 -20.92 -11.26 -14.44
CA GLY A 148 -20.77 -9.92 -13.85
C GLY A 148 -22.09 -9.20 -13.50
N LEU A 149 -21.95 -7.97 -13.01
CA LEU A 149 -23.06 -7.09 -12.63
C LEU A 149 -23.03 -5.81 -13.46
N HIS A 150 -24.14 -5.48 -14.11
CA HIS A 150 -24.23 -4.34 -15.02
C HIS A 150 -25.42 -3.44 -14.66
N ILE A 151 -25.12 -2.17 -14.34
CA ILE A 151 -26.09 -1.19 -13.88
C ILE A 151 -26.11 0.00 -14.84
N GLY A 152 -27.28 0.26 -15.45
CA GLY A 152 -27.46 1.31 -16.44
C GLY A 152 -26.77 1.04 -17.78
N THR A 153 -26.82 2.03 -18.67
CA THR A 153 -26.28 1.95 -20.05
C THR A 153 -25.73 3.30 -20.53
N LEU A 154 -24.70 3.28 -21.39
CA LEU A 154 -23.99 4.47 -21.87
C LEU A 154 -24.78 5.35 -22.87
N GLN A 155 -25.86 4.84 -23.46
CA GLN A 155 -26.70 5.58 -24.43
C GLN A 155 -28.15 5.07 -24.40
N PRO A 156 -29.08 5.75 -23.71
CA PRO A 156 -30.48 5.64 -24.11
C PRO A 156 -30.68 6.45 -25.40
N LEU A 157 -31.42 5.91 -26.37
CA LEU A 157 -31.74 6.59 -27.63
C LEU A 157 -32.54 7.90 -27.43
N GLN A 158 -33.00 8.15 -26.20
CA GLN A 158 -33.69 9.36 -25.76
C GLN A 158 -33.23 9.69 -24.33
N PRO A 159 -33.10 10.98 -23.95
CA PRO A 159 -32.90 11.35 -22.55
C PRO A 159 -34.09 10.85 -21.74
N GLU A 160 -33.86 9.83 -20.92
CA GLU A 160 -34.86 9.30 -20.01
C GLU A 160 -34.73 10.05 -18.68
N ASP A 161 -35.74 10.87 -18.37
CA ASP A 161 -35.91 11.52 -17.07
C ASP A 161 -36.40 10.50 -16.03
N LEU A 162 -35.63 9.41 -15.89
CA LEU A 162 -35.93 8.30 -14.99
C LEU A 162 -35.10 8.42 -13.70
N PRO A 163 -35.65 7.96 -12.57
CA PRO A 163 -34.90 7.95 -11.32
C PRO A 163 -33.66 7.03 -11.42
N PRO A 164 -32.64 7.27 -10.59
CA PRO A 164 -31.44 6.46 -10.55
C PRO A 164 -31.77 5.02 -10.13
N SER A 165 -31.16 4.04 -10.80
CA SER A 165 -31.17 2.65 -10.34
C SER A 165 -30.25 2.52 -9.12
N ARG A 166 -30.68 1.76 -8.12
CA ARG A 166 -29.97 1.60 -6.84
C ARG A 166 -29.72 0.13 -6.58
N VAL A 167 -28.45 -0.24 -6.42
CA VAL A 167 -28.05 -1.62 -6.13
C VAL A 167 -27.23 -1.69 -4.85
N VAL A 168 -27.57 -2.64 -3.98
CA VAL A 168 -26.84 -2.92 -2.73
C VAL A 168 -26.38 -4.37 -2.73
N LEU A 169 -25.08 -4.60 -2.59
CA LEU A 169 -24.48 -5.92 -2.41
C LEU A 169 -23.93 -6.06 -0.98
N GLY A 170 -24.34 -7.10 -0.27
CA GLY A 170 -23.78 -7.48 1.04
C GLY A 170 -23.11 -8.86 0.95
N ASP A 171 -21.82 -8.93 1.27
CA ASP A 171 -21.02 -10.16 1.30
C ASP A 171 -21.25 -11.07 0.08
N THR A 172 -21.35 -10.46 -1.11
CA THR A 172 -21.66 -11.15 -2.37
C THR A 172 -20.44 -11.10 -3.28
N SER A 173 -20.04 -12.23 -3.86
CA SER A 173 -18.97 -12.27 -4.85
C SER A 173 -19.50 -12.10 -6.27
N VAL A 174 -18.83 -11.29 -7.07
CA VAL A 174 -19.15 -11.01 -8.46
C VAL A 174 -17.96 -11.39 -9.33
N THR A 175 -18.18 -12.30 -10.28
CA THR A 175 -17.16 -12.71 -11.22
C THR A 175 -17.64 -12.47 -12.65
N ALA A 176 -16.75 -11.92 -13.48
CA ALA A 176 -16.91 -11.91 -14.93
C ALA A 176 -15.79 -12.72 -15.57
N VAL A 177 -16.11 -13.92 -16.06
CA VAL A 177 -15.13 -14.80 -16.71
C VAL A 177 -14.78 -14.28 -18.11
N PRO A 178 -13.60 -14.60 -18.67
CA PRO A 178 -13.25 -14.14 -20.01
C PRO A 178 -14.28 -14.52 -21.09
N ALA A 179 -14.94 -15.67 -20.94
CA ALA A 179 -15.96 -16.16 -21.88
C ALA A 179 -17.23 -15.30 -21.92
N SER A 180 -17.52 -14.48 -20.89
CA SER A 180 -18.66 -13.56 -20.94
C SER A 180 -18.43 -12.36 -21.86
N GLY A 181 -17.16 -12.07 -22.21
CA GLY A 181 -16.80 -10.88 -22.97
C GLY A 181 -17.01 -9.55 -22.23
N ALA A 182 -17.51 -9.59 -20.98
CA ALA A 182 -17.85 -8.42 -20.19
C ALA A 182 -16.63 -7.48 -20.04
N PRO A 183 -16.76 -6.18 -20.39
CA PRO A 183 -15.65 -5.25 -20.28
C PRO A 183 -15.18 -5.04 -18.83
N ALA A 184 -16.12 -5.08 -17.88
CA ALA A 184 -15.85 -5.02 -16.46
C ALA A 184 -16.61 -6.10 -15.70
N ALA A 185 -16.09 -6.55 -14.56
CA ALA A 185 -16.83 -7.48 -13.68
C ALA A 185 -18.05 -6.80 -13.03
N VAL A 186 -17.90 -5.52 -12.71
CA VAL A 186 -19.00 -4.65 -12.31
C VAL A 186 -18.95 -3.37 -13.14
N SER A 187 -20.07 -2.97 -13.75
CA SER A 187 -20.16 -1.69 -14.46
C SER A 187 -21.36 -0.87 -14.00
N VAL A 188 -21.14 0.41 -13.74
CA VAL A 188 -22.17 1.39 -13.37
C VAL A 188 -22.07 2.58 -14.33
N PHE A 189 -23.11 2.79 -15.12
CA PHE A 189 -23.15 3.81 -16.16
C PHE A 189 -24.32 4.75 -15.98
N GLY A 190 -24.12 6.05 -16.20
CA GLY A 190 -25.14 7.05 -15.96
C GLY A 190 -25.28 7.40 -14.49
N ALA A 191 -26.25 8.25 -14.15
CA ALA A 191 -26.60 8.60 -12.78
C ALA A 191 -27.25 7.41 -12.05
N ASN A 192 -26.49 6.37 -11.74
CA ASN A 192 -26.90 5.18 -11.02
C ASN A 192 -25.98 4.94 -9.82
N GLU A 193 -26.49 4.22 -8.83
CA GLU A 193 -25.84 4.04 -7.53
C GLU A 193 -25.57 2.57 -7.22
N LEU A 194 -24.37 2.28 -6.75
CA LEU A 194 -23.97 0.96 -6.26
C LEU A 194 -23.30 1.08 -4.89
N THR A 195 -23.79 0.31 -3.92
CA THR A 195 -23.12 0.10 -2.63
C THR A 195 -22.72 -1.37 -2.49
N VAL A 196 -21.46 -1.63 -2.20
CA VAL A 196 -20.92 -2.97 -1.91
C VAL A 196 -20.33 -2.96 -0.51
N ASP A 197 -20.72 -3.92 0.32
CA ASP A 197 -20.12 -4.13 1.63
C ASP A 197 -19.72 -5.60 1.80
N GLY A 198 -18.41 -5.86 1.72
CA GLY A 198 -17.84 -7.20 1.66
C GLY A 198 -17.89 -7.82 0.25
N GLY A 199 -17.30 -9.00 0.11
CA GLY A 199 -17.28 -9.76 -1.14
C GLY A 199 -16.03 -9.59 -2.00
N HIS A 200 -15.99 -10.36 -3.09
CA HIS A 200 -14.88 -10.43 -4.03
C HIS A 200 -15.38 -10.06 -5.42
N ILE A 201 -14.72 -9.10 -6.06
CA ILE A 201 -14.98 -8.70 -7.46
C ILE A 201 -13.80 -9.20 -8.29
N THR A 202 -14.05 -10.13 -9.19
CA THR A 202 -12.98 -10.77 -9.98
C THR A 202 -13.29 -10.79 -11.46
N GLY A 203 -12.27 -10.57 -12.28
CA GLY A 203 -12.38 -10.69 -13.74
C GLY A 203 -12.64 -9.35 -14.43
N GLY A 204 -13.44 -9.43 -15.50
CA GLY A 204 -13.64 -8.32 -16.42
C GLY A 204 -12.45 -8.16 -17.39
N ARG A 205 -12.76 -7.94 -18.66
CA ARG A 205 -11.75 -7.92 -19.72
C ARG A 205 -10.80 -6.71 -19.61
N ALA A 206 -11.33 -5.55 -19.23
CA ALA A 206 -10.60 -4.29 -19.15
C ALA A 206 -10.59 -3.68 -17.74
N ALA A 207 -11.59 -3.97 -16.91
CA ALA A 207 -11.61 -3.49 -15.53
C ALA A 207 -12.27 -4.46 -14.55
N GLY A 208 -11.93 -4.35 -13.26
CA GLY A 208 -12.71 -4.97 -12.19
C GLY A 208 -14.04 -4.24 -12.02
N VAL A 209 -13.97 -2.95 -11.71
CA VAL A 209 -15.12 -2.05 -11.56
C VAL A 209 -14.99 -0.87 -12.51
N ALA A 210 -16.05 -0.55 -13.27
CA ALA A 210 -16.13 0.63 -14.13
C ALA A 210 -17.28 1.55 -13.68
N ALA A 211 -17.00 2.84 -13.48
CA ALA A 211 -17.98 3.86 -13.14
C ALA A 211 -17.89 5.03 -14.13
N MET A 212 -18.94 5.27 -14.91
CA MET A 212 -18.92 6.28 -15.97
C MET A 212 -20.18 7.16 -16.01
N ASP A 213 -19.99 8.41 -16.45
CA ASP A 213 -21.03 9.38 -16.80
C ASP A 213 -22.06 9.65 -15.68
N GLY A 214 -21.57 10.03 -14.49
CA GLY A 214 -22.40 10.44 -13.35
C GLY A 214 -22.66 9.34 -12.31
N ALA A 215 -21.99 8.19 -12.43
CA ALA A 215 -22.16 7.08 -11.49
C ALA A 215 -21.64 7.42 -10.09
N ILE A 216 -22.29 6.84 -9.08
CA ILE A 216 -21.88 6.92 -7.67
C ILE A 216 -21.69 5.51 -7.13
N VAL A 217 -20.45 5.16 -6.75
CA VAL A 217 -20.11 3.80 -6.31
C VAL A 217 -19.40 3.85 -4.96
N HIS A 218 -19.90 3.08 -3.99
CA HIS A 218 -19.29 2.89 -2.68
C HIS A 218 -18.87 1.43 -2.52
N LEU A 219 -17.57 1.19 -2.36
CA LEU A 219 -16.96 -0.14 -2.23
C LEU A 219 -16.30 -0.28 -0.86
N GLN A 220 -16.98 -0.96 0.06
CA GLN A 220 -16.52 -1.20 1.42
C GLN A 220 -16.13 -2.67 1.61
N ARG A 221 -14.99 -2.93 2.27
CA ARG A 221 -14.46 -4.29 2.54
C ARG A 221 -14.40 -5.20 1.30
N ALA A 222 -14.31 -4.62 0.11
CA ALA A 222 -14.32 -5.37 -1.15
C ALA A 222 -12.88 -5.76 -1.54
N THR A 223 -12.72 -6.92 -2.16
CA THR A 223 -11.45 -7.31 -2.78
C THR A 223 -11.59 -7.37 -4.29
N ILE A 224 -10.79 -6.60 -5.01
CA ILE A 224 -10.86 -6.44 -6.47
C ILE A 224 -9.59 -6.98 -7.11
N ARG A 225 -9.74 -8.01 -7.95
CA ARG A 225 -8.63 -8.68 -8.65
C ARG A 225 -9.00 -8.99 -10.09
N ARG A 226 -8.00 -9.14 -10.96
CA ARG A 226 -8.24 -9.65 -12.31
C ARG A 226 -8.58 -11.14 -12.32
N GLY A 227 -8.00 -11.92 -11.41
CA GLY A 227 -8.08 -13.39 -11.41
C GLY A 227 -7.05 -14.03 -12.36
N ASP A 228 -6.78 -15.31 -12.14
CA ASP A 228 -5.66 -16.06 -12.75
C ASP A 228 -5.95 -16.58 -14.18
N ALA A 229 -7.03 -16.11 -14.81
CA ALA A 229 -7.27 -16.49 -16.19
C ALA A 229 -6.21 -15.82 -17.08
N PRO A 230 -5.41 -16.59 -17.83
CA PRO A 230 -4.43 -16.02 -18.76
C PRO A 230 -5.15 -15.06 -19.70
N ALA A 231 -4.44 -14.04 -20.18
CA ALA A 231 -4.86 -13.26 -21.33
C ALA A 231 -4.94 -14.21 -22.54
N GLY A 232 -6.05 -14.96 -22.65
CA GLY A 232 -6.42 -15.71 -23.82
C GLY A 232 -6.51 -14.73 -24.98
N GLY A 233 -5.87 -15.10 -26.08
CA GLY A 233 -5.51 -14.22 -27.19
C GLY A 233 -6.63 -13.35 -27.73
N ALA A 234 -6.22 -12.30 -28.43
CA ALA A 234 -7.05 -11.32 -29.12
C ALA A 234 -8.38 -11.93 -29.62
N VAL A 235 -9.45 -11.69 -28.85
CA VAL A 235 -10.80 -11.75 -29.37
C VAL A 235 -11.03 -10.40 -30.06
N PRO A 236 -11.15 -10.36 -31.40
CA PRO A 236 -11.48 -9.11 -32.08
C PRO A 236 -12.93 -8.77 -31.79
N GLY A 237 -13.18 -7.52 -31.37
CA GLY A 237 -14.51 -6.91 -31.42
C GLY A 237 -15.29 -6.98 -30.11
N GLY A 238 -15.31 -5.84 -29.43
CA GLY A 238 -16.13 -5.60 -28.24
C GLY A 238 -15.61 -4.38 -27.50
N ALA A 239 -15.55 -3.23 -28.18
CA ALA A 239 -15.35 -1.98 -27.47
C ALA A 239 -16.43 -1.87 -26.38
N VAL A 240 -16.09 -1.34 -25.21
CA VAL A 240 -17.12 -0.64 -24.42
C VAL A 240 -17.74 0.37 -25.41
N PRO A 241 -19.03 0.35 -25.73
CA PRO A 241 -19.61 1.37 -26.60
C PRO A 241 -19.68 2.67 -25.80
N GLY A 242 -18.79 3.63 -26.09
CA GLY A 242 -18.40 4.73 -25.18
C GLY A 242 -16.93 4.64 -24.73
N GLY A 243 -16.20 3.64 -25.23
CA GLY A 243 -14.84 3.33 -24.89
C GLY A 243 -13.92 4.53 -25.02
N PHE A 244 -13.45 4.97 -23.86
CA PHE A 244 -12.04 5.20 -23.58
C PHE A 244 -11.22 4.12 -24.30
N GLY A 245 -10.95 4.34 -25.58
CA GLY A 245 -10.16 3.42 -26.37
C GLY A 245 -8.79 3.30 -25.72
N PRO A 246 -8.27 2.08 -25.53
CA PRO A 246 -6.86 1.93 -25.24
C PRO A 246 -6.09 2.47 -26.46
N LEU A 247 -5.36 3.57 -26.25
CA LEU A 247 -4.03 3.66 -26.84
C LEU A 247 -3.04 2.77 -26.04
N LEU A 248 -3.48 2.15 -24.92
CA LEU A 248 -2.68 1.24 -24.10
C LEU A 248 -3.53 0.07 -23.60
N ASP A 249 -3.22 -1.15 -24.05
CA ASP A 249 -3.77 -2.41 -23.55
C ASP A 249 -3.45 -2.59 -22.05
N GLY A 250 -4.47 -2.56 -21.18
CA GLY A 250 -4.29 -2.72 -19.73
C GLY A 250 -5.57 -3.10 -19.00
N TRP A 251 -5.42 -3.72 -17.83
CA TRP A 251 -6.54 -4.00 -16.91
C TRP A 251 -6.50 -3.04 -15.72
N TYR A 252 -7.65 -2.48 -15.37
CA TYR A 252 -7.78 -1.52 -14.28
C TYR A 252 -8.60 -2.09 -13.13
N GLY A 253 -8.11 -1.98 -11.90
CA GLY A 253 -8.90 -2.41 -10.74
C GLY A 253 -10.22 -1.65 -10.66
N VAL A 254 -10.12 -0.32 -10.65
CA VAL A 254 -11.25 0.61 -10.71
C VAL A 254 -11.00 1.64 -11.81
N ASP A 255 -11.94 1.76 -12.74
CA ASP A 255 -11.89 2.71 -13.86
C ASP A 255 -13.02 3.74 -13.73
N VAL A 256 -12.66 5.02 -13.63
CA VAL A 256 -13.61 6.09 -13.26
C VAL A 256 -13.56 7.24 -14.26
N SER A 257 -14.72 7.61 -14.79
CA SER A 257 -14.86 8.79 -15.65
C SER A 257 -16.08 9.61 -15.25
N ASP A 258 -15.88 10.90 -14.96
CA ASP A 258 -16.99 11.83 -14.64
C ASP A 258 -17.95 11.25 -13.58
N SER A 259 -17.38 10.56 -12.59
CA SER A 259 -18.11 9.74 -11.62
C SER A 259 -17.45 9.82 -10.26
N THR A 260 -18.16 9.40 -9.21
CA THR A 260 -17.64 9.34 -7.84
C THR A 260 -17.47 7.89 -7.40
N VAL A 261 -16.28 7.53 -6.93
CA VAL A 261 -16.02 6.22 -6.33
C VAL A 261 -15.34 6.35 -4.98
N ASP A 262 -15.92 5.75 -3.95
CA ASP A 262 -15.32 5.65 -2.63
C ASP A 262 -14.94 4.20 -2.32
N LEU A 263 -13.68 3.97 -1.98
CA LEU A 263 -13.15 2.70 -1.48
C LEU A 263 -12.90 2.82 0.02
N ALA A 264 -13.47 1.92 0.82
CA ALA A 264 -13.32 1.91 2.27
C ALA A 264 -12.85 0.53 2.75
N GLN A 265 -11.65 0.45 3.30
CA GLN A 265 -11.04 -0.81 3.77
C GLN A 265 -11.01 -1.92 2.70
N SER A 266 -10.95 -1.52 1.43
CA SER A 266 -10.97 -2.41 0.27
C SER A 266 -9.54 -2.71 -0.23
N ILE A 267 -9.38 -3.83 -0.92
CA ILE A 267 -8.12 -4.28 -1.51
C ILE A 267 -8.25 -4.24 -3.03
N VAL A 268 -7.31 -3.62 -3.71
CA VAL A 268 -7.22 -3.61 -5.18
C VAL A 268 -5.84 -4.05 -5.60
N GLU A 269 -5.77 -5.09 -6.43
CA GLU A 269 -4.52 -5.64 -6.96
C GLU A 269 -4.51 -5.57 -8.48
N ALA A 270 -3.57 -4.81 -9.02
CA ALA A 270 -3.39 -4.63 -10.45
C ALA A 270 -2.29 -5.55 -11.01
N PRO A 271 -2.45 -6.05 -12.24
CA PRO A 271 -1.42 -6.79 -12.94
C PRO A 271 -0.30 -5.85 -13.43
N GLN A 272 0.68 -6.41 -14.13
CA GLN A 272 1.78 -5.66 -14.73
C GLN A 272 1.36 -4.60 -15.76
N LEU A 273 0.32 -4.87 -16.56
CA LEU A 273 -0.18 -3.97 -17.59
C LEU A 273 -1.52 -3.38 -17.13
N GLY A 274 -1.49 -2.09 -16.77
CA GLY A 274 -2.62 -1.32 -16.28
C GLY A 274 -2.33 -0.69 -14.92
N ALA A 275 -3.40 -0.37 -14.19
CA ALA A 275 -3.30 0.31 -12.89
C ALA A 275 -4.33 -0.17 -11.88
N ALA A 276 -4.09 0.08 -10.59
CA ALA A 276 -5.11 -0.19 -9.58
C ALA A 276 -6.32 0.73 -9.76
N ILE A 277 -6.07 2.01 -10.07
CA ILE A 277 -7.10 3.01 -10.36
C ILE A 277 -6.76 3.74 -11.65
N ARG A 278 -7.73 3.89 -12.55
CA ARG A 278 -7.70 4.88 -13.62
C ARG A 278 -8.82 5.90 -13.39
N ALA A 279 -8.50 7.18 -13.53
CA ALA A 279 -9.47 8.25 -13.35
C ALA A 279 -9.31 9.36 -14.40
N GLY A 280 -10.42 9.86 -14.94
CA GLY A 280 -10.41 10.98 -15.89
C GLY A 280 -11.72 11.77 -15.94
N ARG A 281 -11.77 12.81 -16.78
CA ARG A 281 -12.98 13.66 -17.01
C ARG A 281 -13.60 14.20 -15.70
N GLY A 282 -12.78 14.69 -14.78
CA GLY A 282 -13.27 15.28 -13.52
C GLY A 282 -13.75 14.26 -12.47
N ALA A 283 -13.41 12.98 -12.62
CA ALA A 283 -13.72 11.95 -11.64
C ALA A 283 -13.24 12.31 -10.21
N ARG A 284 -13.97 11.78 -9.22
CA ARG A 284 -13.65 11.92 -7.79
C ARG A 284 -13.47 10.55 -7.17
N VAL A 285 -12.27 10.27 -6.66
CA VAL A 285 -11.95 8.98 -6.05
C VAL A 285 -11.43 9.18 -4.63
N THR A 286 -12.07 8.53 -3.65
CA THR A 286 -11.60 8.52 -2.27
C THR A 286 -11.23 7.10 -1.85
N VAL A 287 -10.08 6.92 -1.21
CA VAL A 287 -9.66 5.64 -0.63
C VAL A 287 -9.38 5.84 0.85
N SER A 288 -10.15 5.18 1.71
CA SER A 288 -10.07 5.29 3.17
C SER A 288 -9.64 3.96 3.77
N GLY A 289 -8.40 3.88 4.27
CA GLY A 289 -7.79 2.61 4.66
C GLY A 289 -7.57 1.67 3.47
N GLY A 290 -7.52 0.36 3.71
CA GLY A 290 -7.35 -0.62 2.64
C GLY A 290 -5.96 -0.61 1.98
N SER A 291 -5.86 -1.24 0.81
CA SER A 291 -4.60 -1.37 0.07
C SER A 291 -4.81 -1.31 -1.45
N LEU A 292 -3.98 -0.52 -2.13
CA LEU A 292 -3.82 -0.52 -3.58
C LEU A 292 -2.43 -1.05 -3.91
N SER A 293 -2.35 -2.14 -4.66
CA SER A 293 -1.08 -2.78 -5.04
C SER A 293 -0.97 -2.89 -6.56
N ALA A 294 0.12 -2.38 -7.10
CA ALA A 294 0.47 -2.48 -8.52
C ALA A 294 1.99 -2.72 -8.65
N PRO A 295 2.51 -3.90 -8.26
CA PRO A 295 3.95 -4.09 -8.04
C PRO A 295 4.84 -3.76 -9.24
N HIS A 296 4.33 -4.01 -10.46
CA HIS A 296 5.05 -3.78 -11.71
C HIS A 296 4.45 -2.62 -12.53
N GLY A 297 3.34 -2.05 -12.09
CA GLY A 297 2.53 -1.10 -12.84
C GLY A 297 2.36 0.24 -12.11
N ASN A 298 1.26 0.91 -12.42
CA ASN A 298 0.90 2.20 -11.84
C ASN A 298 -0.15 1.97 -10.76
N VAL A 299 -0.05 2.65 -9.62
CA VAL A 299 -1.17 2.64 -8.65
C VAL A 299 -2.32 3.44 -9.22
N ILE A 300 -2.04 4.67 -9.66
CA ILE A 300 -3.03 5.59 -10.24
C ILE A 300 -2.58 5.98 -11.64
N GLU A 301 -3.48 5.84 -12.62
CA GLU A 301 -3.38 6.45 -13.94
C GLU A 301 -4.40 7.58 -14.08
N THR A 302 -3.98 8.71 -14.63
CA THR A 302 -4.89 9.83 -14.91
C THR A 302 -4.94 10.15 -16.41
N GLY A 303 -6.16 10.33 -16.93
CA GLY A 303 -6.44 10.56 -18.34
C GLY A 303 -7.35 9.49 -18.98
N GLY A 304 -7.33 9.40 -20.31
CA GLY A 304 -8.06 8.37 -21.08
C GLY A 304 -9.13 8.88 -22.07
N GLY A 305 -9.46 10.18 -22.09
CA GLY A 305 -10.49 10.74 -22.98
C GLY A 305 -9.93 11.79 -23.95
N ALA A 306 -9.23 11.37 -25.00
CA ALA A 306 -8.80 12.30 -26.05
C ALA A 306 -9.96 12.60 -27.00
N ARG A 307 -10.74 13.67 -26.74
CA ARG A 307 -11.46 14.47 -27.76
C ARG A 307 -12.16 15.68 -27.12
N ARG A 308 -11.75 16.88 -27.54
CA ARG A 308 -12.55 18.13 -27.66
C ARG A 308 -13.73 18.32 -26.69
N PHE A 309 -13.51 18.21 -25.38
CA PHE A 309 -14.42 18.82 -24.42
C PHE A 309 -13.72 20.01 -23.78
N PRO A 310 -14.43 21.13 -23.55
CA PRO A 310 -13.93 22.18 -22.68
C PRO A 310 -13.40 21.55 -21.39
N PRO A 311 -12.31 22.08 -20.79
CA PRO A 311 -11.81 21.56 -19.52
C PRO A 311 -12.99 21.42 -18.54
N PRO A 312 -13.17 20.24 -17.92
CA PRO A 312 -14.25 20.06 -16.95
C PRO A 312 -14.15 21.15 -15.88
N ALA A 313 -15.31 21.63 -15.39
CA ALA A 313 -15.37 22.75 -14.45
C ALA A 313 -14.61 22.49 -13.13
N SER A 314 -14.30 21.22 -12.83
CA SER A 314 -13.56 20.79 -11.65
C SER A 314 -12.41 19.86 -12.03
N PRO A 315 -11.25 19.98 -11.36
CA PRO A 315 -10.12 19.08 -11.59
C PRO A 315 -10.45 17.66 -11.14
N LEU A 316 -9.83 16.69 -11.80
CA LEU A 316 -9.81 15.30 -11.33
C LEU A 316 -9.23 15.27 -9.91
N SER A 317 -9.87 14.56 -8.99
CA SER A 317 -9.38 14.47 -7.61
C SER A 317 -9.29 13.03 -7.10
N ILE A 318 -8.14 12.71 -6.51
CA ILE A 318 -7.88 11.42 -5.86
C ILE A 318 -7.41 11.69 -4.43
N THR A 319 -8.07 11.10 -3.44
CA THR A 319 -7.74 11.27 -2.01
C THR A 319 -7.49 9.92 -1.36
N LEU A 320 -6.26 9.71 -0.86
CA LEU A 320 -5.91 8.58 0.00
C LEU A 320 -5.91 9.05 1.46
N ARG A 321 -6.70 8.43 2.34
CA ARG A 321 -6.86 8.84 3.74
C ARG A 321 -7.00 7.68 4.71
N ALA A 322 -7.05 8.01 6.01
CA ALA A 322 -7.34 7.05 7.08
C ALA A 322 -6.45 5.79 7.03
N GLY A 323 -5.14 5.98 6.86
CA GLY A 323 -4.16 4.89 6.81
C GLY A 323 -4.16 4.07 5.52
N ALA A 324 -4.76 4.56 4.43
CA ALA A 324 -4.72 3.90 3.12
C ALA A 324 -3.28 3.62 2.68
N ARG A 325 -3.03 2.43 2.14
CA ARG A 325 -1.71 2.02 1.63
C ARG A 325 -1.77 1.91 0.10
N ALA A 326 -0.77 2.47 -0.56
CA ALA A 326 -0.64 2.46 -2.00
C ALA A 326 0.81 2.12 -2.37
N GLN A 327 1.04 1.08 -3.17
CA GLN A 327 2.38 0.67 -3.58
C GLN A 327 2.40 0.24 -5.03
N GLY A 328 3.35 0.78 -5.79
CA GLY A 328 3.62 0.38 -7.17
C GLY A 328 4.90 1.03 -7.69
N ARG A 329 5.20 0.81 -8.97
CA ARG A 329 6.36 1.45 -9.61
C ARG A 329 6.16 2.97 -9.68
N ALA A 330 5.01 3.39 -10.19
CA ALA A 330 4.52 4.76 -10.08
C ALA A 330 3.35 4.81 -9.10
N LEU A 331 3.38 5.76 -8.16
CA LEU A 331 2.20 6.10 -7.37
C LEU A 331 1.15 6.79 -8.25
N LEU A 332 1.59 7.66 -9.15
CA LEU A 332 0.73 8.32 -10.12
C LEU A 332 1.43 8.46 -11.47
N TYR A 333 0.73 8.05 -12.53
CA TYR A 333 1.13 8.23 -13.92
C TYR A 333 0.12 9.10 -14.66
N ARG A 334 0.53 10.31 -15.06
CA ARG A 334 -0.31 11.24 -15.81
C ARG A 334 -0.18 11.05 -17.31
N VAL A 335 -1.25 10.60 -17.96
CA VAL A 335 -1.29 10.34 -19.40
C VAL A 335 -1.68 11.60 -20.20
N LEU A 336 -2.69 12.34 -19.73
CA LEU A 336 -3.25 13.50 -20.46
C LEU A 336 -3.12 14.81 -19.66
N PRO A 337 -3.16 15.97 -20.35
CA PRO A 337 -2.95 17.29 -19.75
C PRO A 337 -4.15 17.82 -18.92
N GLU A 338 -5.07 16.96 -18.47
CA GLU A 338 -6.15 17.40 -17.57
C GLU A 338 -5.57 17.79 -16.19
N PRO A 339 -6.17 18.77 -15.48
CA PRO A 339 -5.73 19.14 -14.14
C PRO A 339 -6.02 18.03 -13.13
N VAL A 340 -5.03 17.70 -12.30
CA VAL A 340 -5.08 16.59 -11.34
C VAL A 340 -4.75 17.09 -9.95
N LYS A 341 -5.56 16.71 -8.97
CA LYS A 341 -5.30 16.91 -7.54
C LYS A 341 -5.18 15.58 -6.82
N LEU A 342 -3.98 15.26 -6.35
CA LEU A 342 -3.71 14.09 -5.50
C LEU A 342 -3.55 14.54 -4.04
N THR A 343 -4.30 13.94 -3.12
CA THR A 343 -4.20 14.22 -1.68
C THR A 343 -3.90 12.94 -0.90
N LEU A 344 -2.87 12.96 -0.05
CA LEU A 344 -2.61 11.93 0.96
C LEU A 344 -2.81 12.56 2.33
N ALA A 345 -3.69 11.99 3.16
CA ALA A 345 -4.03 12.52 4.47
C ALA A 345 -4.22 11.41 5.53
N GLY A 346 -4.35 11.79 6.79
CA GLY A 346 -4.76 10.90 7.88
C GLY A 346 -3.92 9.62 7.99
N GLY A 347 -2.59 9.75 7.95
CA GLY A 347 -1.67 8.61 8.04
C GLY A 347 -1.55 7.75 6.78
N ALA A 348 -2.11 8.16 5.64
CA ALA A 348 -1.98 7.43 4.37
C ALA A 348 -0.50 7.29 3.93
N GLN A 349 -0.18 6.16 3.32
CA GLN A 349 1.17 5.82 2.87
C GLN A 349 1.16 5.48 1.39
N GLY A 350 1.84 6.30 0.58
CA GLY A 350 2.05 6.07 -0.85
C GLY A 350 3.51 5.77 -1.15
N GLN A 351 3.78 4.71 -1.90
CA GLN A 351 5.11 4.35 -2.39
C GLN A 351 5.09 4.21 -3.92
N GLY A 352 6.01 4.90 -4.57
CA GLY A 352 6.15 4.95 -6.02
C GLY A 352 6.34 6.37 -6.51
N ASP A 353 6.86 6.51 -7.72
CA ASP A 353 7.16 7.80 -8.32
C ASP A 353 5.89 8.52 -8.83
N ILE A 354 5.95 9.85 -8.93
CA ILE A 354 4.93 10.64 -9.61
C ILE A 354 5.49 11.11 -10.95
N VAL A 355 4.92 10.60 -12.03
CA VAL A 355 5.40 10.78 -13.40
C VAL A 355 4.29 11.29 -14.31
N ALA A 356 4.68 11.97 -15.39
CA ALA A 356 3.78 12.42 -16.45
C ALA A 356 4.40 12.12 -17.81
N THR A 357 3.55 11.94 -18.82
CA THR A 357 4.02 11.75 -20.19
C THR A 357 4.70 13.01 -20.69
N GLU A 358 5.91 12.87 -21.23
CA GLU A 358 6.61 13.92 -21.97
C GLU A 358 6.00 14.05 -23.38
N LEU A 359 4.75 14.51 -23.48
CA LEU A 359 4.17 14.85 -24.77
C LEU A 359 4.73 16.20 -25.22
N PRO A 360 5.09 16.37 -26.51
CA PRO A 360 5.40 17.70 -27.03
C PRO A 360 4.20 18.62 -26.76
N PRO A 361 4.43 19.87 -26.32
CA PRO A 361 3.34 20.81 -26.06
C PRO A 361 2.42 20.86 -27.27
N ILE A 362 1.13 20.57 -27.10
CA ILE A 362 0.15 20.81 -28.16
C ILE A 362 0.11 22.34 -28.33
N PRO A 363 0.44 22.88 -29.52
CA PRO A 363 0.43 24.33 -29.72
C PRO A 363 -0.95 24.91 -29.38
N GLY A 364 -0.99 25.84 -28.43
CA GLY A 364 -2.24 26.50 -27.99
C GLY A 364 -3.03 25.78 -26.89
N ALA A 365 -2.57 24.65 -26.36
CA ALA A 365 -3.18 24.00 -25.19
C ALA A 365 -2.36 24.27 -23.93
N SER A 366 -2.97 24.84 -22.90
CA SER A 366 -2.38 24.84 -21.56
C SER A 366 -2.54 23.44 -20.95
N SER A 367 -1.46 22.90 -20.39
CA SER A 367 -1.56 21.72 -19.53
C SER A 367 -2.10 22.15 -18.17
N GLY A 368 -3.12 21.45 -17.65
CA GLY A 368 -3.60 21.68 -16.29
C GLY A 368 -2.51 21.35 -15.26
N PRO A 369 -2.55 21.91 -14.04
CA PRO A 369 -1.57 21.56 -13.01
C PRO A 369 -1.73 20.12 -12.50
N LEU A 370 -0.63 19.51 -12.11
CA LEU A 370 -0.56 18.33 -11.24
C LEU A 370 -0.20 18.78 -9.82
N ASP A 371 -1.23 18.94 -8.99
CA ASP A 371 -1.11 19.38 -7.60
C ASP A 371 -1.13 18.19 -6.64
N VAL A 372 -0.20 18.18 -5.69
CA VAL A 372 -0.09 17.15 -4.66
C VAL A 372 -0.12 17.78 -3.26
N ALA A 373 -0.94 17.21 -2.37
CA ALA A 373 -1.05 17.63 -0.98
C ALA A 373 -0.79 16.46 -0.03
N LEU A 374 0.16 16.61 0.88
CA LEU A 374 0.44 15.68 1.97
C LEU A 374 0.02 16.33 3.29
N ALA A 375 -0.86 15.70 4.04
CA ALA A 375 -1.41 16.25 5.28
C ALA A 375 -1.50 15.22 6.41
N SER A 376 -1.59 15.68 7.65
CA SER A 376 -2.06 14.89 8.80
C SER A 376 -1.40 13.50 8.92
N GLN A 377 -0.08 13.49 9.08
CA GLN A 377 0.77 12.29 9.24
C GLN A 377 0.88 11.39 8.00
N ALA A 378 0.44 11.85 6.83
CA ALA A 378 0.66 11.13 5.59
C ALA A 378 2.15 11.03 5.23
N ARG A 379 2.50 9.98 4.49
CA ARG A 379 3.84 9.76 3.96
C ARG A 379 3.78 9.37 2.47
N TRP A 380 4.52 10.09 1.65
CA TRP A 380 4.82 9.67 0.28
C TRP A 380 6.31 9.32 0.17
N THR A 381 6.64 8.16 -0.41
CA THR A 381 8.01 7.72 -0.69
C THR A 381 8.18 7.53 -2.20
N GLY A 382 8.97 8.37 -2.84
CA GLY A 382 9.18 8.36 -4.29
C GLY A 382 9.91 9.59 -4.80
N ALA A 383 10.08 9.67 -6.11
CA ALA A 383 10.67 10.81 -6.82
C ALA A 383 9.67 11.41 -7.81
N THR A 384 9.96 12.63 -8.29
CA THR A 384 9.14 13.26 -9.33
C THR A 384 9.89 14.29 -10.16
N ARG A 385 9.45 14.49 -11.39
CA ARG A 385 9.79 15.65 -12.24
C ARG A 385 8.56 16.33 -12.83
N ALA A 386 7.37 15.99 -12.33
CA ALA A 386 6.10 16.30 -12.97
C ALA A 386 5.14 17.10 -12.08
N VAL A 387 5.43 17.23 -10.78
CA VAL A 387 4.54 17.91 -9.82
C VAL A 387 4.71 19.42 -9.94
N ASP A 388 3.61 20.11 -10.25
CA ASP A 388 3.58 21.56 -10.40
C ASP A 388 3.54 22.26 -9.03
N SER A 389 2.78 21.71 -8.08
CA SER A 389 2.68 22.23 -6.72
C SER A 389 2.64 21.09 -5.70
N LEU A 390 3.50 21.17 -4.69
CA LEU A 390 3.54 20.24 -3.56
C LEU A 390 3.35 21.02 -2.24
N SER A 391 2.31 20.66 -1.50
CA SER A 391 2.11 21.12 -0.12
C SER A 391 2.32 19.98 0.86
N ILE A 392 3.08 20.23 1.93
CA ILE A 392 3.35 19.26 3.00
C ILE A 392 3.04 19.92 4.34
N ASP A 393 1.96 19.46 4.99
CA ASP A 393 1.47 19.98 6.26
C ASP A 393 1.40 18.85 7.30
N ASN A 394 2.27 18.88 8.31
CA ASN A 394 2.36 17.82 9.32
C ASN A 394 2.48 16.41 8.70
N ALA A 395 3.25 16.31 7.61
CA ALA A 395 3.41 15.11 6.80
C ALA A 395 4.86 14.99 6.30
N THR A 396 5.20 13.89 5.61
CA THR A 396 6.56 13.69 5.11
C THR A 396 6.60 13.17 3.68
N TRP A 397 7.40 13.81 2.83
CA TRP A 397 7.87 13.24 1.58
C TRP A 397 9.26 12.63 1.78
N VAL A 398 9.40 11.32 1.57
CA VAL A 398 10.68 10.62 1.51
C VAL A 398 11.15 10.59 0.05
N MET A 399 12.12 11.42 -0.28
CA MET A 399 12.62 11.61 -1.64
C MET A 399 13.67 10.54 -1.97
N THR A 400 13.35 9.68 -2.94
CA THR A 400 14.15 8.49 -3.31
C THR A 400 15.21 8.78 -4.37
N ASP A 401 14.98 9.77 -5.24
CA ASP A 401 15.90 10.18 -6.32
C ASP A 401 15.80 11.70 -6.58
N ASN A 402 16.68 12.23 -7.44
CA ASN A 402 16.68 13.61 -7.91
C ASN A 402 15.30 14.03 -8.40
N SER A 403 14.79 15.14 -7.88
CA SER A 403 13.41 15.56 -8.12
C SER A 403 13.27 17.03 -8.50
N ASN A 404 12.22 17.34 -9.26
CA ASN A 404 11.81 18.70 -9.62
C ASN A 404 10.36 18.92 -9.20
N VAL A 405 10.10 20.06 -8.57
CA VAL A 405 8.74 20.53 -8.21
C VAL A 405 8.63 21.99 -8.61
N GLY A 406 7.48 22.45 -9.08
CA GLY A 406 7.26 23.89 -9.29
C GLY A 406 7.25 24.64 -7.95
N ALA A 407 6.10 24.70 -7.28
CA ALA A 407 5.94 25.36 -5.99
C ALA A 407 5.98 24.35 -4.83
N LEU A 408 6.89 24.54 -3.87
CA LEU A 408 6.96 23.76 -2.64
C LEU A 408 6.55 24.60 -1.42
N ARG A 409 5.51 24.15 -0.71
CA ARG A 409 5.05 24.78 0.54
C ARG A 409 5.10 23.79 1.70
N LEU A 410 5.71 24.21 2.80
CA LEU A 410 5.78 23.42 4.04
C LEU A 410 5.04 24.13 5.18
N ALA A 411 4.36 23.37 6.04
CA ALA A 411 3.69 23.87 7.24
C ALA A 411 3.66 22.81 8.36
N SER A 412 3.49 23.24 9.61
CA SER A 412 3.22 22.38 10.78
C SER A 412 4.16 21.17 10.90
N ASP A 413 5.47 21.38 10.83
CA ASP A 413 6.50 20.32 10.83
C ASP A 413 6.51 19.41 9.59
N GLY A 414 5.86 19.83 8.49
CA GLY A 414 5.99 19.22 7.17
C GLY A 414 7.45 19.09 6.76
N SER A 415 7.83 17.91 6.25
CA SER A 415 9.22 17.61 5.98
C SER A 415 9.48 16.90 4.65
N VAL A 416 10.64 17.20 4.08
CA VAL A 416 11.24 16.43 2.98
C VAL A 416 12.42 15.66 3.55
N ASP A 417 12.39 14.34 3.48
CA ASP A 417 13.46 13.46 3.92
C ASP A 417 14.18 12.88 2.69
N PHE A 418 15.40 13.33 2.45
CA PHE A 418 16.24 12.76 1.43
C PHE A 418 16.65 11.36 1.91
N GLN A 419 16.11 10.33 1.27
CA GLN A 419 16.33 8.95 1.67
C GLN A 419 17.83 8.64 1.71
N GLN A 420 18.31 8.02 2.78
CA GLN A 420 19.71 7.60 2.85
C GLN A 420 19.99 6.58 1.74
N PRO A 421 20.96 6.83 0.84
CA PRO A 421 21.29 5.88 -0.21
C PRO A 421 22.00 4.66 0.37
N ALA A 422 21.83 3.51 -0.28
CA ALA A 422 22.58 2.30 0.05
C ALA A 422 24.07 2.41 -0.32
N GLU A 423 24.36 3.17 -1.38
CA GLU A 423 25.71 3.44 -1.87
C GLU A 423 26.22 4.77 -1.30
N ALA A 424 27.41 4.73 -0.68
CA ALA A 424 28.06 5.93 -0.19
C ALA A 424 28.41 6.89 -1.34
N GLY A 425 28.26 8.20 -1.10
CA GLY A 425 28.56 9.25 -2.08
C GLY A 425 27.44 9.56 -3.09
N ARG A 426 26.37 8.77 -3.12
CA ARG A 426 25.21 9.01 -4.01
C ARG A 426 24.27 10.08 -3.43
N PHE A 427 24.67 11.34 -3.55
CA PHE A 427 23.85 12.48 -3.16
C PHE A 427 22.69 12.73 -4.14
N LYS A 428 21.66 13.43 -3.65
CA LYS A 428 20.48 13.81 -4.41
C LYS A 428 20.27 15.32 -4.42
N VAL A 429 19.60 15.81 -5.46
CA VAL A 429 19.24 17.21 -5.66
C VAL A 429 17.72 17.35 -5.77
N LEU A 430 17.16 18.23 -4.94
CA LEU A 430 15.80 18.72 -5.10
C LEU A 430 15.85 20.12 -5.72
N MET A 431 15.32 20.25 -6.93
CA MET A 431 15.12 21.55 -7.58
C MET A 431 13.67 22.00 -7.43
N VAL A 432 13.49 23.24 -6.99
CA VAL A 432 12.16 23.87 -6.90
C VAL A 432 12.16 25.25 -7.53
N ASP A 433 11.04 25.65 -8.15
CA ASP A 433 10.88 27.03 -8.63
C ASP A 433 10.70 27.98 -7.44
N THR A 434 9.73 27.68 -6.57
CA THR A 434 9.43 28.50 -5.39
C THR A 434 9.39 27.68 -4.12
N LEU A 435 9.89 28.26 -3.02
CA LEU A 435 9.84 27.68 -1.68
C LEU A 435 9.18 28.66 -0.71
N ALA A 436 8.19 28.19 0.04
CA ALA A 436 7.48 29.00 1.04
C ALA A 436 7.13 28.23 2.31
N GLY A 437 6.85 28.98 3.38
CA GLY A 437 6.29 28.46 4.64
C GLY A 437 7.35 28.09 5.68
N SER A 438 7.10 27.04 6.47
CA SER A 438 8.05 26.55 7.47
C SER A 438 8.04 25.02 7.55
N GLY A 439 9.23 24.43 7.48
CA GLY A 439 9.37 22.97 7.46
C GLY A 439 10.80 22.50 7.65
N LEU A 440 10.98 21.19 7.52
CA LEU A 440 12.24 20.51 7.78
C LEU A 440 12.75 19.76 6.54
N PHE A 441 14.03 19.89 6.24
CA PHE A 441 14.71 19.06 5.25
C PHE A 441 15.70 18.15 5.98
N ARG A 442 15.54 16.83 5.86
CA ARG A 442 16.56 15.86 6.32
C ARG A 442 17.47 15.53 5.14
N MET A 443 18.76 15.78 5.28
CA MET A 443 19.73 15.73 4.18
C MET A 443 20.92 14.83 4.54
N ASN A 444 21.40 14.04 3.58
CA ASN A 444 22.56 13.19 3.74
C ASN A 444 23.85 13.96 3.46
N VAL A 445 24.88 13.67 4.25
CA VAL A 445 26.23 14.22 4.10
C VAL A 445 27.24 13.07 4.12
N PHE A 446 28.17 13.10 3.16
CA PHE A 446 29.33 12.22 3.03
C PHE A 446 30.59 13.04 3.26
N ALA A 447 30.92 13.24 4.54
CA ALA A 447 31.96 14.17 4.95
C ALA A 447 33.34 13.77 4.39
N ASP A 448 33.67 12.49 4.37
CA ASP A 448 34.89 11.94 3.77
C ASP A 448 35.06 12.28 2.28
N LEU A 449 33.96 12.36 1.54
CA LEU A 449 33.96 12.69 0.12
C LEU A 449 33.73 14.19 -0.15
N GLY A 450 33.38 14.97 0.87
CA GLY A 450 32.96 16.36 0.71
C GLY A 450 31.69 16.51 -0.13
N LEU A 451 30.81 15.50 -0.12
CA LEU A 451 29.56 15.49 -0.87
C LEU A 451 28.36 15.61 0.08
N SER A 452 27.28 16.22 -0.41
CA SER A 452 26.03 16.33 0.33
C SER A 452 24.84 16.37 -0.62
N ASP A 453 23.67 16.00 -0.10
CA ASP A 453 22.42 16.34 -0.77
C ASP A 453 22.28 17.87 -0.93
N LYS A 454 21.50 18.31 -1.91
CA LYS A 454 21.32 19.73 -2.23
C LYS A 454 19.86 20.10 -2.46
N LEU A 455 19.45 21.23 -1.90
CA LEU A 455 18.22 21.94 -2.23
C LEU A 455 18.58 23.14 -3.12
N VAL A 456 17.92 23.26 -4.27
CA VAL A 456 18.11 24.39 -5.20
C VAL A 456 16.76 25.06 -5.45
N VAL A 457 16.65 26.33 -5.10
CA VAL A 457 15.48 27.18 -5.37
C VAL A 457 15.81 28.11 -6.52
N MET A 458 15.02 28.10 -7.59
CA MET A 458 15.35 28.76 -8.85
C MET A 458 14.81 30.19 -8.95
N ARG A 459 13.59 30.46 -8.48
CA ARG A 459 12.92 31.77 -8.66
C ARG A 459 12.74 32.56 -7.37
N ASP A 460 12.10 31.98 -6.35
CA ASP A 460 11.82 32.69 -5.09
C ASP A 460 11.88 31.75 -3.89
N ALA A 461 12.48 32.22 -2.78
CA ALA A 461 12.48 31.48 -1.53
C ALA A 461 12.16 32.42 -0.36
N SER A 462 11.16 32.03 0.44
CA SER A 462 10.70 32.76 1.62
C SER A 462 10.36 31.81 2.77
N GLY A 463 10.40 32.31 4.01
CA GLY A 463 9.99 31.54 5.20
C GLY A 463 11.15 31.05 6.07
N GLN A 464 10.82 30.30 7.12
CA GLN A 464 11.78 29.78 8.10
C GLN A 464 11.86 28.26 8.00
N HIS A 465 13.01 27.74 7.58
CA HIS A 465 13.22 26.30 7.39
C HIS A 465 14.33 25.76 8.30
N ARG A 466 14.28 24.46 8.53
CA ARG A 466 15.26 23.71 9.31
C ARG A 466 15.94 22.67 8.42
N LEU A 467 17.22 22.44 8.66
CA LEU A 467 18.02 21.40 8.02
C LEU A 467 18.47 20.42 9.10
N TRP A 468 18.19 19.13 8.94
CA TRP A 468 18.74 18.09 9.80
C TRP A 468 19.69 17.22 8.98
N VAL A 469 20.94 17.16 9.41
CA VAL A 469 22.01 16.47 8.68
C VAL A 469 22.18 15.05 9.20
N ARG A 470 22.11 14.08 8.29
CA ARG A 470 22.44 12.67 8.52
C ARG A 470 23.89 12.43 8.12
N ASN A 471 24.73 11.99 9.06
CA ASN A 471 26.04 11.45 8.70
C ASN A 471 25.85 10.13 7.95
N SER A 472 26.09 10.12 6.65
CA SER A 472 25.91 8.95 5.77
C SER A 472 27.23 8.48 5.14
N GLY A 473 28.35 9.11 5.51
CA GLY A 473 29.69 8.73 5.10
C GLY A 473 30.59 8.43 6.30
N SER A 474 31.89 8.45 6.05
CA SER A 474 32.92 8.22 7.06
C SER A 474 33.50 9.54 7.61
N GLU A 475 34.37 9.43 8.61
CA GLU A 475 35.11 10.59 9.11
C GLU A 475 35.98 11.22 8.00
N PRO A 476 35.96 12.56 7.84
CA PRO A 476 36.80 13.23 6.86
C PRO A 476 38.27 13.29 7.27
N ALA A 477 39.16 13.24 6.27
CA ALA A 477 40.61 13.38 6.48
C ALA A 477 41.05 14.83 6.77
N SER A 478 40.27 15.81 6.34
CA SER A 478 40.54 17.24 6.51
C SER A 478 39.26 18.04 6.70
N ALA A 479 39.37 19.26 7.21
CA ALA A 479 38.24 20.18 7.27
C ALA A 479 37.73 20.47 5.84
N ASN A 480 36.42 20.39 5.63
CA ASN A 480 35.79 20.70 4.36
C ASN A 480 34.44 21.40 4.57
N THR A 481 33.91 21.95 3.47
CA THR A 481 32.65 22.69 3.43
C THR A 481 31.76 22.09 2.36
N MET A 482 30.49 21.89 2.67
CA MET A 482 29.51 21.26 1.77
C MET A 482 28.30 22.17 1.56
N LEU A 483 27.93 22.43 0.32
CA LEU A 483 26.80 23.29 -0.02
C LEU A 483 25.48 22.51 0.12
N LEU A 484 24.61 22.93 1.05
CA LEU A 484 23.31 22.27 1.27
C LEU A 484 22.18 22.97 0.53
N VAL A 485 22.15 24.30 0.55
CA VAL A 485 21.04 25.06 -0.05
C VAL A 485 21.57 26.16 -0.95
N GLN A 486 20.94 26.30 -2.10
CA GLN A 486 21.14 27.44 -3.00
C GLN A 486 19.79 28.09 -3.34
N THR A 487 19.70 29.39 -3.12
CA THR A 487 18.55 30.24 -3.44
C THR A 487 18.96 31.36 -4.40
N PRO A 488 18.01 32.10 -4.96
CA PRO A 488 18.30 33.36 -5.64
C PRO A 488 18.96 34.36 -4.68
N ARG A 489 19.70 35.32 -5.24
CA ARG A 489 20.26 36.44 -4.46
C ARG A 489 19.13 37.29 -3.90
N GLY A 490 19.27 37.76 -2.66
CA GLY A 490 18.24 38.57 -1.99
C GLY A 490 17.04 37.78 -1.47
N SER A 491 17.12 36.45 -1.41
CA SER A 491 16.06 35.61 -0.83
C SER A 491 15.74 35.97 0.62
N ALA A 492 14.45 35.93 0.96
CA ALA A 492 13.94 36.13 2.32
C ALA A 492 13.86 34.83 3.15
N ALA A 493 14.31 33.70 2.60
CA ALA A 493 14.31 32.42 3.32
C ALA A 493 15.45 32.36 4.33
N THR A 494 15.17 31.72 5.48
CA THR A 494 16.17 31.45 6.51
C THR A 494 16.27 29.96 6.77
N PHE A 495 17.49 29.48 7.05
CA PHE A 495 17.76 28.07 7.34
C PHE A 495 18.53 27.94 8.65
N THR A 496 18.12 26.99 9.49
CA THR A 496 18.80 26.68 10.76
C THR A 496 19.13 25.19 10.85
N LEU A 497 20.25 24.85 11.49
CA LEU A 497 20.62 23.45 11.70
C LEU A 497 19.84 22.88 12.88
N ALA A 498 19.01 21.87 12.64
CA ALA A 498 18.13 21.24 13.62
C ALA A 498 18.79 20.07 14.37
N ASN A 499 20.03 19.71 14.02
CA ASN A 499 20.82 18.80 14.85
C ASN A 499 21.04 19.42 16.25
N LYS A 500 21.27 18.57 17.24
CA LYS A 500 21.46 18.98 18.64
C LYS A 500 22.53 20.07 18.75
N ASP A 501 22.22 21.12 19.51
CA ASP A 501 23.08 22.30 19.73
C ASP A 501 23.44 23.10 18.46
N GLY A 502 22.68 22.94 17.37
CA GLY A 502 22.93 23.63 16.10
C GLY A 502 24.26 23.22 15.44
N LYS A 503 24.73 22.00 15.71
CA LYS A 503 25.98 21.44 15.18
C LYS A 503 25.81 19.95 14.84
N VAL A 504 26.70 19.45 13.99
CA VAL A 504 26.87 18.01 13.75
C VAL A 504 28.35 17.64 13.90
N ASP A 505 28.65 16.70 14.79
CA ASP A 505 30.00 16.20 15.00
C ASP A 505 30.17 14.91 14.16
N ILE A 506 31.14 14.89 13.24
CA ILE A 506 31.48 13.76 12.37
C ILE A 506 32.95 13.43 12.59
N GLY A 507 33.20 12.35 13.34
CA GLY A 507 34.55 12.01 13.80
C GLY A 507 35.17 13.13 14.64
N THR A 508 36.38 13.56 14.31
CA THR A 508 37.09 14.66 14.97
C THR A 508 36.69 16.07 14.49
N TYR A 509 35.71 16.16 13.59
CA TYR A 509 35.28 17.43 12.98
C TYR A 509 33.89 17.84 13.46
N ARG A 510 33.73 19.13 13.73
CA ARG A 510 32.46 19.77 14.07
C ARG A 510 32.01 20.65 12.93
N TYR A 511 30.77 20.46 12.51
CA TYR A 511 30.14 21.21 11.45
C TYR A 511 29.05 22.12 11.98
N ARG A 512 28.95 23.31 11.39
CA ARG A 512 27.86 24.27 11.60
C ARG A 512 27.37 24.82 10.28
N LEU A 513 26.12 25.26 10.26
CA LEU A 513 25.53 25.90 9.09
C LEU A 513 25.95 27.37 9.05
N ALA A 514 26.42 27.84 7.89
CA ALA A 514 26.78 29.23 7.64
C ALA A 514 26.11 29.72 6.34
N ALA A 515 25.62 30.95 6.36
CA ALA A 515 25.13 31.66 5.18
C ALA A 515 26.25 32.53 4.60
N ASN A 516 26.46 32.44 3.28
CA ASN A 516 27.54 33.18 2.60
C ASN A 516 27.08 34.54 2.02
N GLY A 517 25.90 35.04 2.42
CA GLY A 517 25.33 36.33 1.97
C GLY A 517 24.84 36.39 0.51
N ASN A 518 25.15 35.38 -0.31
CA ASN A 518 24.82 35.28 -1.72
C ASN A 518 23.63 34.32 -2.03
N GLY A 519 22.84 33.95 -1.01
CA GLY A 519 21.78 32.94 -1.12
C GLY A 519 22.27 31.49 -0.99
N GLN A 520 23.49 31.27 -0.51
CA GLN A 520 24.02 29.93 -0.28
C GLN A 520 24.18 29.62 1.21
N TRP A 521 23.75 28.42 1.59
CA TRP A 521 23.92 27.88 2.93
C TRP A 521 24.81 26.64 2.88
N SER A 522 25.96 26.75 3.53
CA SER A 522 26.98 25.71 3.54
C SER A 522 27.19 25.15 4.93
N LEU A 523 27.44 23.85 5.00
CA LEU A 523 27.85 23.15 6.20
C LEU A 523 29.38 23.22 6.29
N VAL A 524 29.89 24.07 7.19
CA VAL A 524 31.33 24.35 7.34
C VAL A 524 31.89 23.51 8.47
N GLY A 525 32.86 22.66 8.16
CA GLY A 525 33.56 21.80 9.11
C GLY A 525 34.85 22.42 9.60
N ALA A 526 35.11 22.32 10.89
CA ALA A 526 36.39 22.63 11.50
C ALA A 526 36.75 21.56 12.53
N LYS A 527 38.02 21.48 12.93
CA LYS A 527 38.45 20.53 13.97
C LYS A 527 37.67 20.80 15.26
N ALA A 528 37.08 19.77 15.84
CA ALA A 528 36.31 19.91 17.06
C ALA A 528 37.23 20.41 18.20
N PRO A 529 36.78 21.37 19.02
CA PRO A 529 37.57 21.80 20.16
C PRO A 529 37.80 20.61 21.13
N PRO A 530 38.99 20.49 21.74
CA PRO A 530 39.26 19.43 22.70
C PRO A 530 38.24 19.48 23.84
N ALA A 531 37.80 18.30 24.29
CA ALA A 531 36.84 18.20 25.38
C ALA A 531 37.35 18.96 26.63
N PRO A 532 36.50 19.68 27.37
CA PRO A 532 36.91 20.34 28.60
C PRO A 532 37.49 19.31 29.56
N LYS A 533 38.68 19.61 30.10
CA LYS A 533 39.40 18.74 31.04
C LYS A 533 38.52 18.53 32.28
N PRO A 534 38.32 17.28 32.77
CA PRO A 534 37.58 17.05 34.00
C PRO A 534 38.16 17.90 35.14
N ALA A 535 37.30 18.54 35.92
CA ALA A 535 37.74 19.30 37.09
C ALA A 535 38.57 18.39 38.02
N PRO A 536 39.68 18.88 38.61
CA PRO A 536 40.49 18.07 39.52
C PRO A 536 39.62 17.55 40.67
N GLN A 537 39.57 16.24 40.85
CA GLN A 537 39.01 15.66 42.08
C GLN A 537 39.88 16.09 43.28
N PRO A 538 39.30 16.45 44.43
CA PRO A 538 40.07 16.72 45.65
C PRO A 538 40.94 15.52 46.01
N GLY A 539 42.24 15.73 46.14
CA GLY A 539 43.20 14.66 46.41
C GLY A 539 42.98 14.01 47.79
N PRO A 540 43.22 12.70 47.94
CA PRO A 540 43.12 12.00 49.21
C PRO A 540 44.25 12.43 50.17
N GLN A 541 43.91 12.60 51.46
CA GLN A 541 44.85 12.93 52.54
C GLN A 541 45.93 11.84 52.71
N PRO A 542 47.19 12.20 53.03
CA PRO A 542 48.27 11.23 53.22
C PRO A 542 48.12 10.42 54.52
N GLY A 543 48.16 9.09 54.41
CA GLY A 543 48.47 8.18 55.52
C GLY A 543 49.99 7.95 55.68
N PRO A 544 50.48 7.41 56.82
CA PRO A 544 51.90 7.42 57.18
C PRO A 544 52.75 6.37 56.44
N GLN A 545 53.99 6.74 56.09
CA GLN A 545 55.02 5.88 55.49
C GLN A 545 55.56 4.79 56.44
N PRO A 546 55.84 3.57 55.94
CA PRO A 546 56.81 2.65 56.53
C PRO A 546 58.21 2.81 55.89
N GLY A 547 59.25 2.54 56.69
CA GLY A 547 60.68 2.84 56.45
C GLY A 547 61.46 1.95 55.46
N PRO A 548 62.80 2.15 55.37
CA PRO A 548 63.63 1.75 54.24
C PRO A 548 64.15 0.31 54.30
N GLN A 549 64.24 -0.37 53.15
CA GLN A 549 64.88 -1.68 52.96
C GLN A 549 66.40 -1.57 52.68
N PRO A 550 67.23 -2.58 53.05
CA PRO A 550 68.67 -2.61 52.79
C PRO A 550 69.06 -3.14 51.39
N PRO A 551 70.29 -2.89 50.91
CA PRO A 551 70.72 -3.17 49.53
C PRO A 551 71.14 -4.62 49.28
N GLN A 552 70.90 -5.12 48.05
CA GLN A 552 71.21 -6.47 47.57
C GLN A 552 72.68 -6.64 47.10
N PRO A 553 73.29 -7.85 47.23
CA PRO A 553 74.55 -8.23 46.57
C PRO A 553 74.36 -8.72 45.11
N PRO A 554 75.44 -8.77 44.29
CA PRO A 554 75.36 -8.95 42.83
C PRO A 554 75.13 -10.40 42.38
N GLN A 555 74.38 -10.60 41.30
CA GLN A 555 74.13 -11.89 40.66
C GLN A 555 75.20 -12.27 39.59
N PRO A 556 75.53 -13.57 39.40
CA PRO A 556 76.37 -14.08 38.30
C PRO A 556 75.64 -14.11 36.93
N PRO A 557 76.37 -14.18 35.80
CA PRO A 557 75.82 -13.92 34.47
C PRO A 557 74.92 -15.04 33.97
N GLN A 558 73.68 -14.69 33.58
CA GLN A 558 72.77 -15.57 32.86
C GLN A 558 72.69 -15.16 31.38
N ARG A 559 72.62 -16.20 30.52
CA ARG A 559 72.47 -16.15 29.06
C ARG A 559 71.37 -15.17 28.63
N GLN A 560 71.66 -14.39 27.59
CA GLN A 560 70.71 -13.53 26.89
C GLN A 560 69.44 -14.30 26.47
N PRO A 561 68.25 -13.88 26.90
CA PRO A 561 67.06 -13.90 26.07
C PRO A 561 67.10 -12.70 25.13
N GLU A 562 66.69 -12.92 23.89
CA GLU A 562 66.50 -11.90 22.86
C GLU A 562 65.75 -10.67 23.39
N ALA A 563 66.08 -9.51 22.82
CA ALA A 563 65.49 -8.22 23.12
C ALA A 563 63.95 -8.30 23.25
N PRO A 564 63.35 -7.64 24.26
CA PRO A 564 61.92 -7.41 24.25
C PRO A 564 61.56 -6.68 22.96
N ALA A 565 60.64 -7.26 22.19
CA ALA A 565 60.03 -6.59 21.05
C ALA A 565 59.57 -5.18 21.48
N PRO A 566 59.72 -4.16 20.62
CA PRO A 566 59.39 -2.79 20.96
C PRO A 566 57.96 -2.71 21.50
N GLN A 567 57.81 -2.13 22.70
CA GLN A 567 56.50 -1.75 23.21
C GLN A 567 55.81 -0.86 22.17
N PRO A 568 54.53 -1.12 21.82
CA PRO A 568 53.81 -0.26 20.90
C PRO A 568 53.80 1.18 21.45
N PRO A 569 53.85 2.20 20.59
CA PRO A 569 53.74 3.58 21.03
C PRO A 569 52.48 3.75 21.88
N ALA A 570 52.56 4.57 22.94
CA ALA A 570 51.41 4.94 23.77
C ALA A 570 50.32 5.59 22.89
N GLY A 571 49.44 4.74 22.36
CA GLY A 571 48.42 5.07 21.39
C GLY A 571 47.06 5.12 22.07
N ARG A 572 46.50 6.33 22.17
CA ARG A 572 45.08 6.65 22.38
C ARG A 572 44.38 5.82 23.47
N GLU A 573 44.43 6.32 24.70
CA GLU A 573 43.41 5.93 25.68
C GLU A 573 42.05 6.53 25.27
N LEU A 574 41.12 5.66 24.90
CA LEU A 574 39.71 6.01 24.74
C LEU A 574 39.16 6.59 26.06
N SER A 575 38.32 7.63 25.98
CA SER A 575 37.63 8.16 27.16
C SER A 575 36.79 7.06 27.84
N ALA A 576 36.53 7.15 29.15
CA ALA A 576 35.75 6.16 29.88
C ALA A 576 34.38 5.87 29.21
N ALA A 577 33.73 6.90 28.67
CA ALA A 577 32.48 6.76 27.93
C ALA A 577 32.65 6.13 26.53
N ALA A 578 33.74 6.42 25.81
CA ALA A 578 34.03 5.80 24.52
C ALA A 578 34.46 4.33 24.68
N ASN A 579 35.23 4.02 25.73
CA ASN A 579 35.53 2.64 26.13
C ASN A 579 34.25 1.90 26.50
N ALA A 580 33.36 2.52 27.29
CA ALA A 580 32.07 1.93 27.61
C ALA A 580 31.25 1.70 26.32
N ALA A 581 31.16 2.66 25.40
CA ALA A 581 30.39 2.54 24.16
C ALA A 581 30.95 1.49 23.19
N VAL A 582 32.28 1.38 23.07
CA VAL A 582 32.95 0.32 22.27
C VAL A 582 32.74 -1.06 22.92
N ASN A 583 32.76 -1.15 24.24
CA ASN A 583 32.54 -2.40 24.99
C ASN A 583 31.05 -2.77 25.21
N THR A 584 30.12 -1.83 24.99
CA THR A 584 28.65 -2.03 25.07
C THR A 584 27.94 -1.96 23.72
N GLY A 585 28.65 -1.60 22.65
CA GLY A 585 28.13 -1.54 21.29
C GLY A 585 27.54 -2.88 20.85
N GLY A 586 26.47 -2.81 20.05
CA GLY A 586 25.56 -3.92 19.73
C GLY A 586 26.20 -5.20 19.16
N VAL A 587 27.46 -5.16 18.72
CA VAL A 587 28.19 -6.34 18.25
C VAL A 587 28.70 -7.22 19.40
N GLY A 588 28.95 -6.68 20.60
CA GLY A 588 29.44 -7.46 21.76
C GLY A 588 28.33 -8.06 22.63
N LEU A 589 27.26 -7.31 22.90
CA LEU A 589 26.15 -7.77 23.73
C LEU A 589 25.24 -8.74 22.99
N ALA A 590 24.80 -8.40 21.77
CA ALA A 590 23.90 -9.28 21.03
C ALA A 590 24.58 -10.59 20.65
N SER A 591 25.86 -10.57 20.24
CA SER A 591 26.56 -11.80 19.84
C SER A 591 26.84 -12.72 21.02
N THR A 592 27.32 -12.23 22.16
CA THR A 592 27.66 -13.09 23.32
C THR A 592 26.41 -13.67 23.99
N LEU A 593 25.32 -12.89 24.11
CA LEU A 593 24.04 -13.42 24.58
C LEU A 593 23.44 -14.41 23.58
N TRP A 594 23.46 -14.10 22.28
CA TRP A 594 22.99 -15.02 21.24
C TRP A 594 23.79 -16.33 21.19
N TYR A 595 25.11 -16.29 21.39
CA TYR A 595 25.94 -17.50 21.45
C TYR A 595 25.63 -18.34 22.70
N ALA A 596 25.33 -17.71 23.84
CA ALA A 596 24.92 -18.42 25.05
C ALA A 596 23.57 -19.14 24.86
N GLU A 597 22.59 -18.46 24.24
CA GLU A 597 21.27 -19.01 23.92
C GLU A 597 21.33 -20.06 22.78
N SER A 598 22.18 -19.88 21.76
CA SER A 598 22.34 -20.85 20.66
C SER A 598 23.00 -22.17 21.11
N ASN A 599 23.80 -22.13 22.19
CA ASN A 599 24.36 -23.34 22.82
C ASN A 599 23.25 -24.20 23.46
N ALA A 600 22.08 -23.63 23.73
CA ALA A 600 20.87 -24.38 24.12
C ALA A 600 20.37 -25.31 23.09
N LEU A 601 20.02 -24.68 21.98
CA LEU A 601 19.35 -25.32 20.89
C LEU A 601 20.27 -26.39 20.34
N SER A 602 21.56 -26.09 20.23
CA SER A 602 22.57 -27.04 19.80
C SER A 602 22.67 -28.28 20.71
N LYS A 603 22.60 -28.11 22.04
CA LYS A 603 22.63 -29.23 22.98
C LYS A 603 21.34 -30.06 22.95
N ARG A 604 20.16 -29.41 22.93
CA ARG A 604 18.87 -30.11 22.85
C ARG A 604 18.69 -30.83 21.50
N LEU A 605 19.10 -30.21 20.40
CA LEU A 605 19.14 -30.86 19.08
C LEU A 605 20.13 -32.04 19.05
N GLY A 606 21.24 -31.95 19.79
CA GLY A 606 22.16 -33.07 20.01
C GLY A 606 21.52 -34.23 20.77
N GLU A 607 20.76 -33.94 21.83
CA GLU A 607 20.00 -34.95 22.58
C GLU A 607 18.92 -35.63 21.73
N LEU A 608 18.14 -34.85 20.97
CA LEU A 608 17.12 -35.37 20.05
C LEU A 608 17.72 -36.21 18.92
N ARG A 609 18.95 -35.90 18.51
CA ARG A 609 19.69 -36.70 17.53
C ARG A 609 20.16 -38.05 18.09
N LEU A 610 20.49 -38.11 19.38
CA LEU A 610 20.93 -39.33 20.06
C LEU A 610 19.77 -40.18 20.59
N ASN A 611 18.61 -39.56 20.85
CA ASN A 611 17.39 -40.24 21.27
C ASN A 611 16.16 -39.70 20.51
N PRO A 612 15.88 -40.21 19.29
CA PRO A 612 14.80 -39.72 18.42
C PRO A 612 13.39 -39.96 18.97
N ASP A 613 13.26 -40.80 20.01
CA ASP A 613 12.01 -41.06 20.73
C ASP A 613 11.75 -40.06 21.86
N ALA A 614 12.70 -39.19 22.17
CA ALA A 614 12.53 -38.19 23.20
C ALA A 614 11.65 -37.02 22.73
N GLY A 615 10.69 -36.66 23.57
CA GLY A 615 9.85 -35.46 23.49
C GLY A 615 9.33 -35.15 24.89
N GLY A 616 9.04 -33.89 25.18
CA GLY A 616 8.52 -33.46 26.47
C GLY A 616 9.08 -32.13 26.95
N ALA A 617 8.75 -31.78 28.19
CA ALA A 617 9.28 -30.59 28.84
C ALA A 617 10.72 -30.82 29.29
N TRP A 618 11.56 -29.82 29.06
CA TRP A 618 12.96 -29.81 29.48
C TRP A 618 13.32 -28.45 30.08
N GLY A 619 14.33 -28.43 30.93
CA GLY A 619 14.83 -27.22 31.55
C GLY A 619 16.32 -27.33 31.83
N ARG A 620 17.04 -26.22 31.68
CA ARG A 620 18.49 -26.18 31.92
C ARG A 620 18.94 -24.84 32.47
N GLY A 621 19.91 -24.88 33.37
CA GLY A 621 20.66 -23.71 33.82
C GLY A 621 22.05 -23.69 33.20
N PHE A 622 22.62 -22.51 32.99
CA PHE A 622 24.00 -22.36 32.56
C PHE A 622 24.69 -21.19 33.27
N ALA A 623 26.00 -21.28 33.43
CA ALA A 623 26.86 -20.20 33.90
C ALA A 623 28.22 -20.29 33.19
N GLN A 624 28.74 -19.16 32.72
CA GLN A 624 30.01 -19.09 32.01
C GLN A 624 30.74 -17.78 32.33
N ARG A 625 32.05 -17.87 32.61
CA ARG A 625 32.94 -16.70 32.69
C ARG A 625 33.71 -16.57 31.37
N GLN A 626 33.67 -15.40 30.77
CA GLN A 626 34.35 -15.07 29.52
C GLN A 626 35.28 -13.89 29.75
N GLN A 627 36.44 -13.94 29.13
CA GLN A 627 37.43 -12.88 29.18
C GLN A 627 37.65 -12.39 27.76
N LEU A 628 37.24 -11.15 27.49
CA LEU A 628 37.16 -10.61 26.13
C LEU A 628 38.16 -9.47 25.96
N ASP A 629 38.96 -9.56 24.90
CA ASP A 629 39.91 -8.53 24.47
C ASP A 629 39.63 -8.20 23.00
N ASN A 630 38.99 -7.06 22.77
CA ASN A 630 38.55 -6.64 21.44
C ASN A 630 39.59 -5.81 20.69
N ARG A 631 40.83 -5.65 21.20
CA ARG A 631 41.96 -4.87 20.63
C ARG A 631 41.69 -3.39 20.29
N ALA A 632 40.44 -2.93 20.34
CA ALA A 632 40.00 -1.56 20.10
C ALA A 632 39.56 -0.85 21.38
N GLY A 633 39.31 -1.58 22.48
CA GLY A 633 38.90 -1.06 23.80
C GLY A 633 39.52 -1.88 24.94
N ARG A 634 39.41 -1.41 26.19
CA ARG A 634 40.00 -2.10 27.37
C ARG A 634 39.38 -3.50 27.59
N ARG A 635 40.22 -4.49 27.95
CA ARG A 635 39.84 -5.87 28.33
C ARG A 635 38.82 -5.86 29.49
N PHE A 636 37.82 -6.74 29.44
CA PHE A 636 36.85 -6.90 30.53
C PHE A 636 36.53 -8.37 30.81
N ASP A 637 36.11 -8.65 32.05
CA ASP A 637 35.61 -9.96 32.47
C ASP A 637 34.08 -9.93 32.50
N GLN A 638 33.45 -10.95 31.90
CA GLN A 638 32.00 -11.10 31.87
C GLN A 638 31.59 -12.45 32.48
N LYS A 639 30.66 -12.41 33.43
CA LYS A 639 29.98 -13.61 33.95
C LYS A 639 28.56 -13.62 33.40
N VAL A 640 28.19 -14.65 32.66
CA VAL A 640 26.83 -14.83 32.13
C VAL A 640 26.22 -16.06 32.79
N ALA A 641 25.01 -15.92 33.32
CA ALA A 641 24.24 -17.04 33.84
C ALA A 641 22.77 -16.90 33.46
N GLY A 642 22.09 -18.03 33.31
CA GLY A 642 20.70 -18.04 32.90
C GLY A 642 20.05 -19.40 33.11
N PHE A 643 18.75 -19.42 32.87
CA PHE A 643 17.98 -20.65 32.79
C PHE A 643 17.05 -20.60 31.58
N GLU A 644 16.75 -21.76 31.04
CA GLU A 644 15.87 -21.94 29.91
C GLU A 644 14.95 -23.12 30.15
N LEU A 645 13.73 -22.99 29.66
CA LEU A 645 12.69 -24.00 29.71
C LEU A 645 12.13 -24.17 28.30
N GLY A 646 11.86 -25.41 27.91
CA GLY A 646 11.28 -25.69 26.62
C GLY A 646 10.39 -26.92 26.64
N ALA A 647 9.60 -27.07 25.59
CA ALA A 647 8.82 -28.27 25.36
C ALA A 647 8.83 -28.58 23.87
N ASP A 648 9.07 -29.85 23.55
CA ASP A 648 9.07 -30.37 22.19
C ASP A 648 8.27 -31.66 22.06
N HIS A 649 7.67 -31.87 20.90
CA HIS A 649 6.88 -33.05 20.56
C HIS A 649 7.36 -33.65 19.26
N ALA A 650 7.46 -34.98 19.23
CA ALA A 650 7.97 -35.72 18.08
C ALA A 650 6.80 -36.23 17.22
N VAL A 651 6.82 -35.97 15.92
CA VAL A 651 5.78 -36.31 14.95
C VAL A 651 6.37 -37.25 13.89
N ALA A 652 5.85 -38.46 13.78
CA ALA A 652 6.30 -39.44 12.79
C ALA A 652 5.92 -39.02 11.37
N VAL A 653 6.86 -39.12 10.42
CA VAL A 653 6.65 -38.80 9.00
C VAL A 653 7.29 -39.88 8.12
N ALA A 654 6.89 -39.95 6.84
CA ALA A 654 7.49 -40.90 5.91
C ALA A 654 8.99 -40.60 5.74
N GLY A 655 9.85 -41.55 6.14
CA GLY A 655 11.31 -41.40 6.07
C GLY A 655 11.98 -40.82 7.33
N GLY A 656 11.24 -40.60 8.43
CA GLY A 656 11.86 -40.18 9.69
C GLY A 656 10.89 -39.59 10.70
N ARG A 657 11.39 -38.64 11.50
CA ARG A 657 10.59 -37.97 12.53
C ARG A 657 10.91 -36.48 12.57
N TRP A 658 9.89 -35.66 12.75
CA TRP A 658 10.03 -34.22 12.93
C TRP A 658 9.83 -33.89 14.41
N HIS A 659 10.64 -32.99 14.95
CA HIS A 659 10.47 -32.47 16.31
C HIS A 659 10.03 -31.02 16.22
N LEU A 660 8.89 -30.68 16.83
CA LEU A 660 8.37 -29.32 16.91
C LEU A 660 8.28 -28.91 18.37
N GLY A 661 8.77 -27.71 18.69
CA GLY A 661 8.80 -27.24 20.07
C GLY A 661 9.03 -25.74 20.19
N GLY A 662 8.81 -25.24 21.40
CA GLY A 662 9.06 -23.85 21.78
C GLY A 662 9.94 -23.78 23.02
N LEU A 663 10.67 -22.68 23.17
CA LEU A 663 11.53 -22.42 24.32
C LEU A 663 11.39 -20.98 24.80
N ALA A 664 11.61 -20.78 26.08
CA ALA A 664 11.72 -19.48 26.73
C ALA A 664 12.89 -19.50 27.72
N GLY A 665 13.62 -18.39 27.80
CA GLY A 665 14.80 -18.31 28.65
C GLY A 665 14.97 -16.93 29.28
N TYR A 666 15.69 -16.92 30.40
CA TYR A 666 16.16 -15.70 31.04
C TYR A 666 17.66 -15.78 31.23
N THR A 667 18.37 -14.77 30.71
CA THR A 667 19.82 -14.67 30.77
C THR A 667 20.23 -13.35 31.40
N ARG A 668 21.18 -13.39 32.34
CA ARG A 668 21.77 -12.21 32.98
C ARG A 668 23.28 -12.24 32.84
N GLY A 669 23.86 -11.10 32.48
CA GLY A 669 25.30 -10.88 32.44
C GLY A 669 25.72 -9.81 33.43
N ASP A 670 26.81 -10.05 34.16
CA ASP A 670 27.48 -9.09 35.04
C ASP A 670 28.92 -8.88 34.52
N ARG A 671 29.34 -7.62 34.38
CA ARG A 671 30.65 -7.26 33.85
C ARG A 671 31.48 -6.48 34.86
N GLY A 672 32.73 -6.91 35.02
CA GLY A 672 33.73 -6.22 35.82
C GLY A 672 34.80 -5.57 34.95
N PHE A 673 35.02 -4.27 35.15
CA PHE A 673 36.16 -3.55 34.59
C PHE A 673 37.23 -3.38 35.67
N THR A 674 38.44 -3.85 35.40
CA THR A 674 39.56 -3.73 36.36
C THR A 674 39.88 -2.26 36.63
N GLY A 675 39.65 -1.81 37.87
CA GLY A 675 40.00 -0.47 38.37
C GLY A 675 38.85 0.55 38.46
N ASP A 676 37.71 0.33 37.78
CA ASP A 676 36.65 1.35 37.63
C ASP A 676 35.22 0.87 38.00
N GLY A 677 35.07 -0.31 38.62
CA GLY A 677 33.78 -0.87 39.03
C GLY A 677 33.09 -1.77 37.98
N GLY A 678 31.89 -2.26 38.28
CA GLY A 678 31.15 -3.24 37.45
C GLY A 678 29.69 -2.83 37.17
N GLY A 679 29.02 -3.54 36.26
CA GLY A 679 27.64 -3.27 35.83
C GLY A 679 26.98 -4.37 35.01
#